data_AF-A0A7L5I198-F1
#
_entry.id   AF-A0A7L5I198-F1
#
_cell.length_a   1.000
_cell.length_b   1.000
_cell.length_c   1.000
_cell.angle_alpha   90.00
_cell.angle_beta   90.00
_cell.angle_gamma   90.00
#
_symmetry.space_group_name_H-M   'P 1'
#
loop_
_entity.id
_entity.type
_entity.pdbx_description
1 polymer ?
#
loop_
_entity_poly.entity_id
_entity_poly.type
_entity_poly.pdbx_seq_one_letter_code
_entity_poly.pdbx_strand_id
1 'polypeptide(L)'
;MLIFSPRGGESNNFDLISSCKKLSKQILLSNIVASLLFSSTFALPSGGKFTHGTTGTINKPNNNTLNIHGNGTNSVIQWGGGFSIGKGESVNFNGNNKNYLNIAHGTSKSTIDGLLNANGNNVFLINPNGVIITKNGTINANRFVASTSSMDNTAMQRFANMSNFDQGLTFSPVFKPNKLGNVVNMGNINANNVLLIGNKVDIQGGKLGNASSTTHLVGNNVYIDADSTNLNSTINVTAIQGGYIQRQMNKFANDNYNFGNNVNINKVNYTDSANTTHNGISSNFKKALTIGNMGNEKANAIEWFYFAKGWNEDLGNTRNIDEFRLVGNVDFSGNEGKNYANYCIDDLGCTSMIVSHSDAFTKTFDGQGYTLKNINIDTTSLGNRAYRIGIFGYIREATIKNINVDYMGGGIKADNVMVGGFAGYVGNGTFSNISLNNIGNIIISSSSGDDGWSGGFAGRIFSGIYTNISLNNIGNINSSYNNYNSYIGGFAGQTSGTFTNISLNNIGNISGNNYYKSYTGGFAGKAGGTYTNISLNHIGSISSNSNNDDSYAGGFAGSVSGTFSNISLNNIGNISSSVSNLDDSSAGGFAGSVGNSSTFKNIYIFLNPNMSISASGGNQNYAGKFFGGKYNSNINFTLDNIHIYHKDGELTNAIADEDYWNDFNTNGYISNKINIHTYNDNTQESNYQDFLSKANTIEKPILPSNPSNPTNPDVILGNDDVISANDLNTWLGEILAGNYWIDINDLNSIKGISEELKQSISFLEALYGQEGMKEILESFGNDYKTNYKNYQKFATNKANLLAFINDKLKPLVKQSNKAFIDLKTAQEQLKIAIAKYNDYVKKVNENPSIKNDATLNALKAEVDRLDNLSKELFASINNNQELLQTYQNKTSTDSNNHFKIIGKFDNVALLIPNLDEIVVDGNENEDYKKVSRQVANAQKQTPTFEYEEDEKEEVEEASMKQRSRTCIVSDNYKTMNPCVVEIY
;
A
#
# COMPACT_ATOMS: atom_id res chain seq x y z
N MET A 1 -26.06 30.19 -39.36
CA MET A 1 -27.06 30.37 -40.44
C MET A 1 -26.99 29.14 -41.33
N LEU A 2 -28.11 28.41 -41.46
CA LEU A 2 -28.41 27.28 -42.40
C LEU A 2 -27.58 25.98 -42.22
N ILE A 3 -28.11 24.81 -41.79
CA ILE A 3 -29.23 23.91 -42.22
C ILE A 3 -28.87 22.99 -43.40
N PHE A 4 -28.73 21.67 -43.08
CA PHE A 4 -29.07 20.40 -43.78
C PHE A 4 -28.56 20.17 -45.23
N SER A 5 -28.16 18.97 -45.71
CA SER A 5 -28.71 17.61 -45.54
C SER A 5 -27.76 16.52 -46.14
N PRO A 6 -28.05 15.20 -45.97
CA PRO A 6 -27.08 14.08 -46.03
C PRO A 6 -27.21 13.13 -47.25
N ARG A 7 -26.27 12.17 -47.40
CA ARG A 7 -26.54 10.76 -47.82
C ARG A 7 -25.29 9.84 -47.91
N GLY A 8 -25.45 8.60 -47.41
CA GLY A 8 -24.69 7.37 -47.73
C GLY A 8 -23.36 7.20 -46.96
N GLY A 9 -22.94 6.04 -46.45
CA GLY A 9 -23.36 4.63 -46.53
C GLY A 9 -22.35 3.80 -45.69
N GLU A 10 -22.71 2.57 -45.35
CA GLU A 10 -22.27 1.73 -44.21
C GLU A 10 -20.77 1.32 -44.12
N SER A 11 -20.22 1.25 -42.90
CA SER A 11 -19.91 -0.01 -42.16
C SER A 11 -18.75 0.10 -41.14
N ASN A 12 -19.00 -0.48 -39.95
CA ASN A 12 -18.10 -1.07 -38.93
C ASN A 12 -16.92 -0.26 -38.33
N ASN A 13 -17.04 0.15 -37.05
CA ASN A 13 -16.41 -0.48 -35.86
C ASN A 13 -16.34 0.49 -34.66
N PHE A 14 -16.63 -0.07 -33.47
CA PHE A 14 -16.15 0.27 -32.12
C PHE A 14 -15.47 1.63 -31.88
N ASP A 15 -16.08 2.49 -31.04
CA ASP A 15 -15.71 2.63 -29.62
C ASP A 15 -16.49 3.76 -28.91
N LEU A 16 -16.36 3.80 -27.58
CA LEU A 16 -16.67 4.87 -26.62
C LEU A 16 -18.00 4.83 -25.87
N ILE A 17 -17.95 4.11 -24.74
CA ILE A 17 -18.76 4.36 -23.54
C ILE A 17 -18.10 5.49 -22.73
N SER A 18 -18.83 6.58 -22.50
CA SER A 18 -18.61 7.47 -21.35
C SER A 18 -19.94 8.01 -20.82
N SER A 19 -20.30 7.53 -19.62
CA SER A 19 -20.72 8.32 -18.45
C SER A 19 -21.83 9.37 -18.60
N CYS A 20 -23.00 9.15 -17.97
CA CYS A 20 -23.35 9.73 -16.66
C CYS A 20 -24.87 9.72 -16.33
N LYS A 21 -25.18 9.03 -15.22
CA LYS A 21 -25.94 9.49 -14.03
C LYS A 21 -27.49 9.48 -13.96
N LYS A 22 -27.90 8.66 -12.95
CA LYS A 22 -28.76 8.95 -11.77
C LYS A 22 -30.29 8.87 -11.97
N LEU A 23 -31.12 8.44 -11.02
CA LEU A 23 -31.05 7.79 -9.69
C LEU A 23 -32.52 7.78 -9.19
N SER A 24 -33.05 6.70 -8.60
CA SER A 24 -33.86 6.74 -7.34
C SER A 24 -34.60 5.41 -7.03
N LYS A 25 -34.22 4.81 -5.88
CA LYS A 25 -35.01 4.21 -4.77
C LYS A 25 -36.27 3.37 -5.11
N GLN A 26 -36.54 2.19 -4.54
CA GLN A 26 -36.22 1.57 -3.24
C GLN A 26 -36.64 0.07 -3.30
N ILE A 27 -35.76 -0.89 -2.98
CA ILE A 27 -35.65 -1.65 -1.70
C ILE A 27 -36.87 -2.51 -1.35
N LEU A 28 -36.68 -3.84 -1.29
CA LEU A 28 -37.05 -4.74 -0.17
C LEU A 28 -36.45 -6.16 -0.36
N LEU A 29 -35.33 -6.38 0.34
CA LEU A 29 -34.89 -7.59 1.05
C LEU A 29 -34.96 -8.99 0.36
N SER A 30 -33.78 -9.55 0.08
CA SER A 30 -33.42 -10.86 0.63
C SER A 30 -31.95 -10.82 1.08
N ASN A 31 -31.77 -10.76 2.40
CA ASN A 31 -30.50 -10.75 3.10
C ASN A 31 -29.75 -12.09 2.92
N ILE A 32 -28.43 -12.00 3.09
CA ILE A 32 -27.42 -13.08 3.10
C ILE A 32 -26.85 -13.35 1.69
N VAL A 33 -25.52 -13.27 1.60
CA VAL A 33 -24.66 -13.33 0.38
C VAL A 33 -24.48 -12.00 -0.37
N ALA A 34 -23.92 -11.01 0.34
CA ALA A 34 -23.16 -9.90 -0.26
C ALA A 34 -22.20 -9.35 0.80
N SER A 35 -21.24 -10.17 1.24
CA SER A 35 -20.14 -9.76 2.13
C SER A 35 -18.77 -9.97 1.49
N LEU A 36 -18.71 -10.06 0.17
CA LEU A 36 -17.48 -10.14 -0.62
C LEU A 36 -17.70 -9.26 -1.86
N LEU A 37 -16.69 -8.47 -2.21
CA LEU A 37 -16.55 -7.55 -3.36
C LEU A 37 -16.60 -6.04 -3.01
N PHE A 38 -15.42 -5.60 -2.55
CA PHE A 38 -14.72 -4.31 -2.76
C PHE A 38 -15.03 -3.03 -1.94
N SER A 39 -13.91 -2.57 -1.34
CA SER A 39 -13.47 -1.26 -0.81
C SER A 39 -14.09 -0.63 0.47
N SER A 40 -13.25 -0.68 1.52
CA SER A 40 -12.98 0.34 2.55
C SER A 40 -14.17 0.99 3.27
N THR A 41 -14.57 0.43 4.43
CA THR A 41 -15.01 1.24 5.60
C THR A 41 -14.99 0.50 6.95
N PHE A 42 -14.68 -0.80 7.00
CA PHE A 42 -14.58 -1.58 8.26
C PHE A 42 -13.30 -2.44 8.23
N ALA A 43 -12.41 -2.28 9.21
CA ALA A 43 -11.03 -2.77 9.23
C ALA A 43 -10.78 -3.70 10.44
N LEU A 44 -11.62 -4.73 10.62
CA LEU A 44 -11.37 -5.83 11.55
C LEU A 44 -10.29 -6.80 11.00
N PRO A 45 -9.63 -7.60 11.85
CA PRO A 45 -8.74 -8.66 11.39
C PRO A 45 -9.49 -9.66 10.50
N SER A 46 -8.83 -10.20 9.48
CA SER A 46 -9.48 -11.07 8.49
C SER A 46 -8.67 -12.33 8.15
N GLY A 47 -9.39 -13.40 7.84
CA GLY A 47 -8.79 -14.69 7.51
C GLY A 47 -8.07 -15.37 8.68
N GLY A 48 -8.64 -15.32 9.89
CA GLY A 48 -8.07 -15.96 11.06
C GLY A 48 -8.23 -17.49 11.03
N LYS A 49 -7.16 -18.22 11.34
CA LYS A 49 -7.16 -19.68 11.48
C LYS A 49 -6.34 -20.13 12.68
N PHE A 50 -6.92 -20.99 13.52
CA PHE A 50 -6.17 -21.69 14.57
C PHE A 50 -5.24 -22.74 13.96
N THR A 51 -4.00 -22.82 14.45
CA THR A 51 -2.93 -23.66 13.89
C THR A 51 -2.10 -24.33 14.98
N HIS A 52 -1.09 -25.12 14.60
CA HIS A 52 -0.14 -25.78 15.53
C HIS A 52 -0.82 -26.67 16.59
N GLY A 53 -1.93 -27.34 16.22
CA GLY A 53 -2.71 -28.20 17.10
C GLY A 53 -3.63 -27.45 18.08
N THR A 54 -3.71 -26.12 17.99
CA THR A 54 -4.67 -25.32 18.77
C THR A 54 -6.02 -25.24 18.06
N THR A 55 -7.10 -25.07 18.82
CA THR A 55 -8.48 -24.99 18.29
C THR A 55 -9.27 -23.91 18.99
N GLY A 56 -10.33 -23.43 18.33
CA GLY A 56 -11.20 -22.39 18.87
C GLY A 56 -12.16 -21.85 17.82
N THR A 57 -12.89 -20.79 18.19
CA THR A 57 -13.89 -20.12 17.35
C THR A 57 -13.49 -18.68 17.09
N ILE A 58 -13.77 -18.22 15.87
CA ILE A 58 -13.66 -16.83 15.43
C ILE A 58 -15.03 -16.46 14.87
N ASN A 59 -15.76 -15.60 15.58
CA ASN A 59 -17.12 -15.24 15.21
C ASN A 59 -17.24 -13.72 15.05
N LYS A 60 -17.96 -13.31 14.01
CA LYS A 60 -18.29 -11.93 13.72
C LYS A 60 -19.78 -11.70 14.04
N PRO A 61 -20.15 -11.41 15.31
CA PRO A 61 -21.56 -11.23 15.68
C PRO A 61 -22.23 -10.04 14.99
N ASN A 62 -21.46 -9.04 14.56
CA ASN A 62 -21.92 -7.90 13.77
C ASN A 62 -20.77 -7.31 12.94
N ASN A 63 -21.03 -6.27 12.15
CA ASN A 63 -20.04 -5.70 11.23
C ASN A 63 -18.80 -5.10 11.90
N ASN A 64 -18.89 -4.69 13.17
CA ASN A 64 -17.88 -3.91 13.88
C ASN A 64 -17.22 -4.68 15.04
N THR A 65 -17.64 -5.92 15.30
CA THR A 65 -17.13 -6.72 16.42
C THR A 65 -16.65 -8.08 15.95
N LEU A 66 -15.46 -8.48 16.40
CA LEU A 66 -14.89 -9.81 16.23
C LEU A 66 -14.67 -10.47 17.60
N ASN A 67 -15.21 -11.65 17.80
CA ASN A 67 -15.04 -12.44 19.02
C ASN A 67 -14.13 -13.65 18.73
N ILE A 68 -13.10 -13.82 19.54
CA ILE A 68 -12.13 -14.91 19.44
C ILE A 68 -12.17 -15.70 20.75
N HIS A 69 -12.34 -17.01 20.66
CA HIS A 69 -12.30 -17.90 21.81
C HIS A 69 -11.47 -19.14 21.50
N GLY A 70 -10.31 -19.26 22.14
CA GLY A 70 -9.52 -20.49 22.08
C GLY A 70 -10.09 -21.53 23.02
N ASN A 71 -10.09 -22.81 22.64
CA ASN A 71 -10.56 -23.90 23.50
C ASN A 71 -9.54 -24.21 24.61
N GLY A 72 -8.25 -24.27 24.27
CA GLY A 72 -7.15 -24.51 25.21
C GLY A 72 -6.66 -23.26 25.95
N THR A 73 -5.62 -23.43 26.76
CA THR A 73 -4.92 -22.34 27.45
C THR A 73 -4.11 -21.48 26.48
N ASN A 74 -3.50 -22.10 25.46
CA ASN A 74 -2.71 -21.40 24.45
C ASN A 74 -3.38 -21.54 23.08
N SER A 75 -3.30 -20.49 22.28
CA SER A 75 -3.89 -20.42 20.94
C SER A 75 -2.91 -19.76 19.99
N VAL A 76 -2.64 -20.41 18.85
CA VAL A 76 -1.84 -19.87 17.77
C VAL A 76 -2.77 -19.60 16.58
N ILE A 77 -2.97 -18.32 16.27
CA ILE A 77 -3.90 -17.86 15.25
C ILE A 77 -3.10 -17.13 14.17
N GLN A 78 -3.19 -17.61 12.93
CA GLN A 78 -2.60 -16.96 11.77
C GLN A 78 -3.69 -16.20 11.00
N TRP A 79 -3.39 -14.98 10.53
CA TRP A 79 -4.35 -14.08 9.89
C TRP A 79 -3.94 -13.79 8.45
N GLY A 80 -4.68 -14.35 7.49
CA GLY A 80 -4.35 -14.26 6.07
C GLY A 80 -4.42 -12.84 5.52
N GLY A 81 -5.41 -12.04 5.94
CA GLY A 81 -5.59 -10.65 5.50
C GLY A 81 -5.07 -9.61 6.48
N GLY A 82 -4.17 -10.01 7.38
CA GLY A 82 -3.60 -9.15 8.40
C GLY A 82 -4.50 -8.91 9.61
N PHE A 83 -3.99 -8.09 10.53
CA PHE A 83 -4.63 -7.80 11.81
C PHE A 83 -4.64 -6.29 12.07
N SER A 84 -5.77 -5.64 11.77
CA SER A 84 -6.03 -4.24 12.10
C SER A 84 -7.37 -4.13 12.82
N ILE A 85 -7.60 -3.04 13.55
CA ILE A 85 -8.87 -2.75 14.21
C ILE A 85 -9.18 -1.29 13.92
N GLY A 86 -10.16 -1.01 13.06
CA GLY A 86 -10.55 0.34 12.68
C GLY A 86 -11.26 1.10 13.80
N LYS A 87 -11.41 2.42 13.62
CA LYS A 87 -12.13 3.29 14.56
C LYS A 87 -13.58 2.81 14.74
N GLY A 88 -14.00 2.66 16.00
CA GLY A 88 -15.35 2.20 16.34
C GLY A 88 -15.56 0.68 16.23
N GLU A 89 -14.50 -0.07 15.91
CA GLU A 89 -14.51 -1.52 15.88
C GLU A 89 -13.89 -2.13 17.14
N SER A 90 -14.23 -3.38 17.42
CA SER A 90 -13.74 -4.11 18.58
C SER A 90 -13.35 -5.55 18.29
N VAL A 91 -12.23 -6.00 18.87
CA VAL A 91 -11.82 -7.40 18.89
C VAL A 91 -11.81 -7.87 20.35
N ASN A 92 -12.61 -8.87 20.67
CA ASN A 92 -12.73 -9.44 22.00
C ASN A 92 -12.08 -10.83 22.05
N PHE A 93 -11.04 -10.97 22.88
CA PHE A 93 -10.44 -12.26 23.22
C PHE A 93 -11.11 -12.79 24.50
N ASN A 94 -11.97 -13.79 24.32
CA ASN A 94 -12.83 -14.34 25.37
C ASN A 94 -12.11 -15.38 26.24
N GLY A 95 -12.71 -15.68 27.40
CA GLY A 95 -12.13 -16.55 28.43
C GLY A 95 -11.28 -15.77 29.43
N ASN A 96 -10.67 -16.49 30.37
CA ASN A 96 -9.77 -15.92 31.38
C ASN A 96 -8.51 -16.77 31.47
N ASN A 97 -7.36 -16.16 31.78
CA ASN A 97 -6.06 -16.82 31.87
C ASN A 97 -5.69 -17.61 30.59
N LYS A 98 -5.92 -17.02 29.41
CA LYS A 98 -5.53 -17.59 28.11
C LYS A 98 -4.40 -16.81 27.44
N ASN A 99 -3.63 -17.50 26.60
CA ASN A 99 -2.52 -16.98 25.80
C ASN A 99 -2.89 -17.01 24.30
N TYR A 100 -2.98 -15.85 23.67
CA TYR A 100 -3.34 -15.70 22.25
C TYR A 100 -2.17 -15.14 21.44
N LEU A 101 -1.52 -16.00 20.66
CA LEU A 101 -0.51 -15.63 19.67
C LEU A 101 -1.17 -15.38 18.31
N ASN A 102 -1.11 -14.14 17.84
CA ASN A 102 -1.68 -13.68 16.58
C ASN A 102 -0.57 -13.32 15.60
N ILE A 103 -0.47 -14.06 14.50
CA ILE A 103 0.50 -13.82 13.42
C ILE A 103 -0.24 -13.17 12.25
N ALA A 104 0.08 -11.92 11.94
CA ALA A 104 -0.52 -11.18 10.83
C ALA A 104 0.31 -11.37 9.56
N HIS A 105 -0.29 -12.02 8.57
CA HIS A 105 0.26 -12.12 7.21
C HIS A 105 -0.33 -11.02 6.35
N GLY A 106 0.47 -10.43 5.48
CA GLY A 106 -0.02 -9.45 4.53
C GLY A 106 1.00 -8.41 4.11
N THR A 107 0.57 -7.48 3.27
CA THR A 107 1.40 -6.39 2.72
C THR A 107 1.35 -5.12 3.57
N SER A 108 0.55 -5.12 4.64
CA SER A 108 0.22 -3.93 5.42
C SER A 108 0.57 -4.07 6.91
N LYS A 109 0.82 -2.92 7.53
CA LYS A 109 1.02 -2.77 8.99
C LYS A 109 -0.27 -3.08 9.74
N SER A 110 -0.13 -3.59 10.95
CA SER A 110 -1.24 -3.72 11.91
C SER A 110 -1.57 -2.36 12.50
N THR A 111 -2.77 -1.85 12.26
CA THR A 111 -3.23 -0.55 12.80
C THR A 111 -4.37 -0.77 13.78
N ILE A 112 -4.15 -0.42 15.05
CA ILE A 112 -5.13 -0.50 16.13
C ILE A 112 -5.65 0.91 16.43
N ASP A 113 -6.76 1.27 15.81
CA ASP A 113 -7.49 2.53 15.99
C ASP A 113 -8.79 2.35 16.80
N GLY A 114 -9.29 1.11 16.89
CA GLY A 114 -10.42 0.71 17.73
C GLY A 114 -10.01 0.07 19.06
N LEU A 115 -10.85 -0.86 19.54
CA LEU A 115 -10.72 -1.51 20.83
C LEU A 115 -10.22 -2.97 20.71
N LEU A 116 -9.09 -3.30 21.34
CA LEU A 116 -8.69 -4.67 21.62
C LEU A 116 -9.00 -4.98 23.08
N ASN A 117 -9.91 -5.91 23.33
CA ASN A 117 -10.36 -6.27 24.66
C ASN A 117 -10.03 -7.73 24.99
N ALA A 118 -9.13 -7.92 25.95
CA ALA A 118 -8.55 -9.21 26.35
C ALA A 118 -8.30 -9.26 27.86
N ASN A 119 -9.20 -8.67 28.66
CA ASN A 119 -9.07 -8.64 30.13
C ASN A 119 -8.81 -10.04 30.71
N GLY A 120 -7.77 -10.18 31.54
CA GLY A 120 -7.36 -11.47 32.12
C GLY A 120 -6.58 -12.39 31.18
N ASN A 121 -6.39 -12.01 29.91
CA ASN A 121 -5.68 -12.81 28.90
C ASN A 121 -4.40 -12.13 28.43
N ASN A 122 -3.46 -12.92 27.90
CA ASN A 122 -2.23 -12.45 27.27
C ASN A 122 -2.42 -12.44 25.75
N VAL A 123 -2.09 -11.33 25.10
CA VAL A 123 -2.19 -11.18 23.64
C VAL A 123 -0.83 -10.83 23.06
N PHE A 124 -0.41 -11.60 22.07
CA PHE A 124 0.80 -11.38 21.28
C PHE A 124 0.37 -11.10 19.85
N LEU A 125 0.81 -9.97 19.30
CA LEU A 125 0.55 -9.55 17.93
C LEU A 125 1.88 -9.42 17.20
N ILE A 126 2.08 -10.28 16.20
CA ILE A 126 3.30 -10.34 15.39
C ILE A 126 2.98 -9.90 13.97
N ASN A 127 3.61 -8.80 13.51
CA ASN A 127 3.48 -8.32 12.13
C ASN A 127 4.81 -7.73 11.64
N PRO A 128 5.54 -8.43 10.74
CA PRO A 128 6.81 -7.95 10.18
C PRO A 128 6.76 -6.57 9.51
N ASN A 129 5.61 -6.18 8.96
CA ASN A 129 5.43 -4.89 8.31
C ASN A 129 5.38 -3.72 9.30
N GLY A 130 4.99 -3.96 10.55
CA GLY A 130 4.86 -2.95 11.59
C GLY A 130 3.56 -3.02 12.39
N VAL A 131 3.56 -2.42 13.58
CA VAL A 131 2.38 -2.29 14.46
C VAL A 131 2.22 -0.85 14.91
N ILE A 132 1.04 -0.28 14.72
CA ILE A 132 0.69 1.09 15.12
C ILE A 132 -0.54 1.03 16.04
N ILE A 133 -0.42 1.57 17.25
CA ILE A 133 -1.55 1.86 18.13
C ILE A 133 -1.80 3.36 18.02
N THR A 134 -2.92 3.75 17.41
CA THR A 134 -3.22 5.18 17.17
C THR A 134 -3.67 5.86 18.46
N LYS A 135 -3.87 7.19 18.42
CA LYS A 135 -4.41 7.96 19.55
C LYS A 135 -5.78 7.48 20.03
N ASN A 136 -6.61 6.89 19.16
CA ASN A 136 -7.92 6.34 19.55
C ASN A 136 -7.82 4.88 20.01
N GLY A 137 -6.76 4.18 19.60
CA GLY A 137 -6.52 2.79 19.91
C GLY A 137 -6.50 2.53 21.42
N THR A 138 -7.29 1.56 21.86
CA THR A 138 -7.32 1.13 23.26
C THR A 138 -7.11 -0.38 23.33
N ILE A 139 -6.16 -0.80 24.15
CA ILE A 139 -5.84 -2.21 24.42
C ILE A 139 -6.09 -2.48 25.89
N ASN A 140 -6.94 -3.44 26.21
CA ASN A 140 -7.14 -3.93 27.57
C ASN A 140 -6.69 -5.40 27.62
N ALA A 141 -5.68 -5.73 28.42
CA ALA A 141 -5.14 -7.09 28.50
C ALA A 141 -4.53 -7.38 29.87
N ASN A 142 -4.22 -8.65 30.18
CA ASN A 142 -3.28 -8.94 31.26
C ASN A 142 -1.83 -8.67 30.80
N ARG A 143 -1.44 -9.23 29.65
CA ARG A 143 -0.17 -8.94 28.98
C ARG A 143 -0.44 -8.58 27.53
N PHE A 144 0.25 -7.56 27.04
CA PHE A 144 0.24 -7.22 25.62
C PHE A 144 1.66 -7.25 25.06
N VAL A 145 1.85 -7.99 23.98
CA VAL A 145 3.11 -8.06 23.24
C VAL A 145 2.85 -7.66 21.79
N ALA A 146 3.60 -6.69 21.27
CA ALA A 146 3.63 -6.36 19.85
C ALA A 146 5.04 -6.54 19.32
N SER A 147 5.20 -7.28 18.21
CA SER A 147 6.51 -7.51 17.60
C SER A 147 6.47 -7.39 16.08
N THR A 148 7.53 -6.84 15.51
CA THR A 148 7.77 -6.86 14.05
C THR A 148 8.82 -7.88 13.64
N SER A 149 9.26 -8.71 14.57
CA SER A 149 10.13 -9.84 14.23
C SER A 149 9.27 -11.04 13.86
N SER A 150 9.63 -11.74 12.79
CA SER A 150 8.97 -12.99 12.41
C SER A 150 9.06 -14.04 13.50
N MET A 151 8.10 -14.96 13.47
CA MET A 151 8.08 -16.14 14.29
C MET A 151 8.11 -17.38 13.39
N ASP A 152 9.11 -18.23 13.59
CA ASP A 152 9.20 -19.49 12.86
C ASP A 152 8.22 -20.55 13.40
N ASN A 153 8.03 -21.62 12.62
CA ASN A 153 7.17 -22.74 12.97
C ASN A 153 7.53 -23.39 14.32
N THR A 154 8.83 -23.49 14.63
CA THR A 154 9.32 -24.09 15.88
C THR A 154 8.93 -23.23 17.10
N ALA A 155 9.05 -21.91 17.00
CA ALA A 155 8.66 -20.98 18.05
C ALA A 155 7.13 -20.97 18.24
N MET A 156 6.35 -21.01 17.16
CA MET A 156 4.89 -21.15 17.23
C MET A 156 4.48 -22.47 17.89
N GLN A 157 5.11 -23.59 17.54
CA GLN A 157 4.84 -24.87 18.17
C GLN A 157 5.20 -24.88 19.67
N ARG A 158 6.33 -24.26 20.04
CA ARG A 158 6.72 -24.12 21.45
C ARG A 158 5.70 -23.29 22.24
N PHE A 159 5.16 -22.23 21.63
CA PHE A 159 4.08 -21.44 22.24
C PHE A 159 2.80 -22.28 22.43
N ALA A 160 2.39 -23.03 21.41
CA ALA A 160 1.22 -23.91 21.50
C ALA A 160 1.36 -24.95 22.64
N ASN A 161 2.57 -25.48 22.81
CA ASN A 161 2.90 -26.53 23.77
C ASN A 161 3.17 -26.03 25.21
N MET A 162 3.03 -24.75 25.51
CA MET A 162 3.21 -24.24 26.88
C MET A 162 2.25 -24.95 27.85
N SER A 163 2.77 -25.41 28.99
CA SER A 163 2.03 -26.26 29.92
C SER A 163 0.95 -25.52 30.72
N ASN A 164 1.05 -24.19 30.84
CA ASN A 164 0.10 -23.37 31.60
C ASN A 164 0.11 -21.89 31.15
N PHE A 165 -0.80 -21.11 31.73
CA PHE A 165 -0.95 -19.68 31.46
C PHE A 165 0.32 -18.88 31.79
N ASP A 166 0.95 -19.18 32.94
CA ASP A 166 2.06 -18.41 33.50
C ASP A 166 3.33 -18.46 32.64
N GLN A 167 3.54 -19.54 31.88
CA GLN A 167 4.62 -19.58 30.88
C GLN A 167 4.45 -18.52 29.79
N GLY A 168 3.20 -18.13 29.50
CA GLY A 168 2.90 -16.98 28.65
C GLY A 168 3.29 -15.63 29.27
N LEU A 169 3.55 -15.53 30.57
CA LEU A 169 4.03 -14.28 31.19
C LEU A 169 5.52 -14.05 30.97
N THR A 170 6.28 -15.10 30.69
CA THR A 170 7.73 -15.05 30.45
C THR A 170 8.12 -15.29 29.00
N PHE A 171 7.18 -15.68 28.13
CA PHE A 171 7.44 -15.84 26.70
C PHE A 171 7.92 -14.53 26.06
N SER A 172 8.99 -14.61 25.26
CA SER A 172 9.65 -13.48 24.60
C SER A 172 9.85 -13.80 23.12
N PRO A 173 9.14 -13.13 22.18
CA PRO A 173 9.32 -13.37 20.76
C PRO A 173 10.78 -13.19 20.30
N VAL A 174 11.22 -13.93 19.29
CA VAL A 174 12.54 -13.72 18.67
C VAL A 174 12.68 -12.25 18.26
N PHE A 175 13.85 -11.64 18.46
CA PHE A 175 14.12 -10.29 17.97
C PHE A 175 15.13 -10.34 16.81
N LYS A 176 14.72 -9.82 15.65
CA LYS A 176 15.54 -9.75 14.42
C LYS A 176 15.84 -8.30 14.10
N PRO A 177 16.94 -7.73 14.62
CA PRO A 177 17.24 -6.31 14.48
C PRO A 177 17.44 -5.86 13.02
N ASN A 178 17.74 -6.77 12.09
CA ASN A 178 17.92 -6.44 10.68
C ASN A 178 16.60 -6.27 9.89
N LYS A 179 15.44 -6.63 10.46
CA LYS A 179 14.14 -6.36 9.83
C LYS A 179 13.77 -4.89 10.01
N LEU A 180 13.01 -4.30 9.08
CA LEU A 180 12.74 -2.85 9.04
C LEU A 180 11.42 -2.41 9.71
N GLY A 181 10.54 -3.35 10.08
CA GLY A 181 9.25 -3.04 10.70
C GLY A 181 9.39 -2.29 12.03
N ASN A 182 8.50 -1.33 12.29
CA ASN A 182 8.50 -0.50 13.50
C ASN A 182 7.26 -0.75 14.37
N VAL A 183 7.38 -0.52 15.67
CA VAL A 183 6.23 -0.45 16.60
C VAL A 183 6.05 1.00 17.05
N VAL A 184 4.86 1.55 16.86
CA VAL A 184 4.52 2.93 17.27
C VAL A 184 3.33 2.90 18.21
N ASN A 185 3.45 3.50 19.38
CA ASN A 185 2.33 3.69 20.31
C ASN A 185 2.00 5.17 20.49
N MET A 186 0.75 5.52 20.21
CA MET A 186 0.14 6.81 20.49
C MET A 186 -1.11 6.69 21.37
N GLY A 187 -1.57 5.45 21.62
CA GLY A 187 -2.84 5.13 22.26
C GLY A 187 -2.70 4.57 23.67
N ASN A 188 -3.78 3.96 24.15
CA ASN A 188 -3.90 3.55 25.55
C ASN A 188 -3.74 2.04 25.69
N ILE A 189 -2.60 1.60 26.22
CA ILE A 189 -2.36 0.20 26.61
C ILE A 189 -2.64 0.06 28.10
N ASN A 190 -3.70 -0.64 28.45
CA ASN A 190 -4.09 -1.01 29.81
C ASN A 190 -3.75 -2.49 30.03
N ALA A 191 -2.49 -2.76 30.40
CA ALA A 191 -2.02 -4.12 30.70
C ALA A 191 -1.09 -4.15 31.91
N ASN A 192 -0.97 -5.31 32.56
CA ASN A 192 -0.04 -5.54 33.68
C ASN A 192 1.40 -5.76 33.19
N ASN A 193 1.56 -6.28 31.96
CA ASN A 193 2.86 -6.45 31.32
C ASN A 193 2.78 -6.00 29.86
N VAL A 194 3.74 -5.17 29.43
CA VAL A 194 3.83 -4.66 28.05
C VAL A 194 5.21 -4.98 27.48
N LEU A 195 5.26 -5.61 26.31
CA LEU A 195 6.51 -5.86 25.58
C LEU A 195 6.35 -5.39 24.12
N LEU A 196 7.11 -4.38 23.72
CA LEU A 196 7.10 -3.86 22.36
C LEU A 196 8.45 -4.11 21.68
N ILE A 197 8.44 -4.75 20.53
CA ILE A 197 9.65 -5.19 19.81
C ILE A 197 9.60 -4.73 18.36
N GLY A 198 10.61 -4.00 17.90
CA GLY A 198 10.75 -3.72 16.47
C GLY A 198 12.09 -3.12 16.09
N ASN A 199 12.28 -2.80 14.81
CA ASN A 199 13.46 -2.05 14.36
C ASN A 199 13.57 -0.72 15.11
N LYS A 200 12.47 0.05 15.07
CA LYS A 200 12.23 1.19 15.94
C LYS A 200 11.02 0.91 16.82
N VAL A 201 11.13 1.21 18.11
CA VAL A 201 9.99 1.31 19.03
C VAL A 201 9.82 2.79 19.40
N ASP A 202 8.68 3.37 19.05
CA ASP A 202 8.42 4.80 19.18
C ASP A 202 7.16 5.08 19.99
N ILE A 203 7.34 5.65 21.18
CA ILE A 203 6.27 6.02 22.08
C ILE A 203 6.03 7.51 21.91
N GLN A 204 4.92 7.89 21.29
CA GLN A 204 4.56 9.28 20.97
C GLN A 204 3.38 9.79 21.79
N GLY A 205 3.08 9.12 22.90
CA GLY A 205 2.02 9.49 23.84
C GLY A 205 1.20 8.30 24.31
N GLY A 206 0.05 8.61 24.91
CA GLY A 206 -0.89 7.61 25.43
C GLY A 206 -0.39 6.93 26.71
N LYS A 207 -0.95 5.77 27.05
CA LYS A 207 -0.63 5.00 28.27
C LYS A 207 0.15 3.72 27.93
N LEU A 208 1.19 3.42 28.71
CA LEU A 208 2.04 2.23 28.55
C LEU A 208 1.91 1.28 29.75
N GLY A 209 0.74 0.68 29.88
CA GLY A 209 0.42 -0.25 30.96
C GLY A 209 -0.22 0.42 32.17
N ASN A 210 -0.69 -0.40 33.11
CA ASN A 210 -1.31 0.03 34.36
C ASN A 210 -0.28 0.64 35.33
N ALA A 211 -0.73 1.28 36.42
CA ALA A 211 0.17 2.00 37.34
C ALA A 211 1.34 1.16 37.91
N SER A 212 1.16 -0.16 38.02
CA SER A 212 2.18 -1.11 38.49
C SER A 212 2.68 -2.04 37.38
N SER A 213 2.49 -1.66 36.10
CA SER A 213 2.88 -2.53 35.00
C SER A 213 4.39 -2.64 34.83
N THR A 214 4.84 -3.79 34.35
CA THR A 214 6.21 -3.92 33.84
C THR A 214 6.19 -3.69 32.32
N THR A 215 6.88 -2.65 31.86
CA THR A 215 6.99 -2.32 30.44
C THR A 215 8.42 -2.52 29.96
N HIS A 216 8.58 -3.25 28.85
CA HIS A 216 9.87 -3.50 28.20
C HIS A 216 9.79 -3.11 26.72
N LEU A 217 10.67 -2.20 26.30
CA LEU A 217 10.81 -1.75 24.92
C LEU A 217 12.10 -2.30 24.32
N VAL A 218 12.03 -2.95 23.17
CA VAL A 218 13.17 -3.62 22.52
C VAL A 218 13.28 -3.19 21.07
N GLY A 219 14.42 -2.64 20.66
CA GLY A 219 14.64 -2.33 19.25
C GLY A 219 16.05 -1.85 18.93
N ASN A 220 16.35 -1.61 17.66
CA ASN A 220 17.58 -0.90 17.30
C ASN A 220 17.54 0.51 17.85
N ASN A 221 16.42 1.21 17.63
CA ASN A 221 16.19 2.52 18.19
C ASN A 221 14.93 2.52 19.05
N VAL A 222 15.00 3.11 20.25
CA VAL A 222 13.86 3.24 21.15
C VAL A 222 13.65 4.71 21.51
N TYR A 223 12.44 5.21 21.30
CA TYR A 223 12.04 6.59 21.59
C TYR A 223 10.92 6.60 22.62
N ILE A 224 11.08 7.39 23.68
CA ILE A 224 10.15 7.44 24.81
C ILE A 224 9.68 8.88 25.04
N ASP A 225 8.37 9.13 24.96
CA ASP A 225 7.77 10.44 25.22
C ASP A 225 7.84 10.82 26.70
N ALA A 226 8.68 11.81 27.01
CA ALA A 226 8.88 12.41 28.30
C ALA A 226 7.61 13.00 28.93
N ASP A 227 6.64 13.43 28.13
CA ASP A 227 5.44 14.12 28.62
C ASP A 227 4.21 13.22 28.72
N SER A 228 4.35 11.90 28.53
CA SER A 228 3.24 10.99 28.72
C SER A 228 2.91 10.88 30.21
N THR A 229 1.73 11.35 30.58
CA THR A 229 1.24 11.47 31.97
C THR A 229 1.06 10.14 32.71
N ASN A 230 1.32 9.01 32.05
CA ASN A 230 1.12 7.67 32.58
C ASN A 230 2.40 6.82 32.62
N LEU A 231 3.60 7.40 32.41
CA LEU A 231 4.88 6.67 32.52
C LEU A 231 5.39 6.50 33.95
N ASN A 232 4.51 6.44 34.95
CA ASN A 232 4.86 6.46 36.39
C ASN A 232 5.61 5.21 36.90
N SER A 233 6.02 4.30 36.01
CA SER A 233 6.84 3.12 36.31
C SER A 233 8.21 3.22 35.65
N THR A 234 9.25 2.69 36.30
CA THR A 234 10.55 2.46 35.64
C THR A 234 10.37 1.61 34.38
N ILE A 235 10.81 2.11 33.23
CA ILE A 235 10.65 1.42 31.93
C ILE A 235 11.93 0.63 31.63
N ASN A 236 11.78 -0.67 31.38
CA ASN A 236 12.88 -1.50 30.90
C ASN A 236 13.12 -1.23 29.42
N VAL A 237 14.37 -1.02 29.02
CA VAL A 237 14.71 -0.74 27.62
C VAL A 237 15.93 -1.54 27.17
N THR A 238 15.80 -2.16 26.01
CA THR A 238 16.90 -2.76 25.24
C THR A 238 16.96 -2.07 23.88
N ALA A 239 17.69 -0.96 23.81
CA ALA A 239 18.02 -0.29 22.56
C ALA A 239 19.38 -0.78 22.07
N ILE A 240 19.51 -1.32 20.85
CA ILE A 240 20.78 -1.88 20.34
C ILE A 240 21.69 -0.80 19.76
N GLN A 241 21.13 0.20 19.09
CA GLN A 241 21.86 1.27 18.41
C GLN A 241 21.66 2.64 19.08
N GLY A 242 20.43 2.97 19.49
CA GLY A 242 20.13 4.29 20.05
C GLY A 242 18.89 4.35 20.94
N GLY A 243 19.06 4.86 22.14
CA GLY A 243 17.95 5.19 23.05
C GLY A 243 17.72 6.69 23.09
N TYR A 244 16.46 7.11 23.06
CA TYR A 244 16.06 8.51 23.02
C TYR A 244 14.92 8.77 24.00
N ILE A 245 15.07 9.83 24.78
CA ILE A 245 13.95 10.49 25.45
C ILE A 245 13.51 11.62 24.53
N GLN A 246 12.24 11.66 24.18
CA GLN A 246 11.67 12.67 23.30
C GLN A 246 10.61 13.52 24.00
N ARG A 247 10.43 14.75 23.55
CA ARG A 247 9.45 15.68 24.13
C ARG A 247 8.76 16.48 23.03
N GLN A 248 7.50 16.90 23.23
CA GLN A 248 6.82 17.77 22.27
C GLN A 248 7.43 19.18 22.30
N MET A 249 7.65 19.78 21.13
CA MET A 249 8.31 21.09 21.02
C MET A 249 7.51 22.21 21.71
N ASN A 250 6.18 22.17 21.66
CA ASN A 250 5.33 23.14 22.37
C ASN A 250 5.50 23.05 23.90
N LYS A 251 5.52 21.84 24.47
CA LYS A 251 5.69 21.61 25.91
C LYS A 251 7.10 22.03 26.36
N PHE A 252 8.11 21.69 25.56
CA PHE A 252 9.48 22.15 25.78
C PHE A 252 9.57 23.69 25.80
N ALA A 253 8.95 24.38 24.84
CA ALA A 253 8.96 25.84 24.78
C ALA A 253 8.20 26.48 25.97
N ASN A 254 7.04 25.93 26.33
CA ASN A 254 6.24 26.39 27.48
C ASN A 254 6.98 26.24 28.82
N ASP A 255 7.87 25.25 28.92
CA ASP A 255 8.77 25.06 30.07
C ASP A 255 10.06 25.87 29.93
N ASN A 256 9.99 27.03 29.29
CA ASN A 256 11.12 27.94 29.03
C ASN A 256 12.30 27.25 28.35
N TYR A 257 12.01 26.38 27.37
CA TYR A 257 13.02 25.61 26.62
C TYR A 257 13.90 24.73 27.53
N ASN A 258 13.35 24.21 28.61
CA ASN A 258 14.01 23.24 29.48
C ASN A 258 13.52 21.81 29.20
N PHE A 259 14.45 20.87 29.03
CA PHE A 259 14.11 19.49 28.71
C PHE A 259 13.64 18.70 29.94
N GLY A 260 14.20 19.00 31.13
CA GLY A 260 13.89 18.27 32.36
C GLY A 260 14.47 16.84 32.43
N ASN A 261 14.08 16.12 33.49
CA ASN A 261 14.40 14.71 33.77
C ASN A 261 13.10 13.94 33.96
N ASN A 262 12.44 13.53 32.87
CA ASN A 262 11.02 13.22 32.93
C ASN A 262 10.68 11.72 32.89
N VAL A 263 11.68 10.82 32.75
CA VAL A 263 11.43 9.36 32.69
C VAL A 263 12.54 8.56 33.38
N ASN A 264 12.14 7.61 34.23
CA ASN A 264 13.04 6.62 34.82
C ASN A 264 13.23 5.43 33.86
N ILE A 265 14.42 5.30 33.28
CA ILE A 265 14.77 4.21 32.38
C ILE A 265 15.68 3.21 33.11
N ASN A 266 15.33 1.94 33.03
CA ASN A 266 16.22 0.84 33.37
C ASN A 266 16.74 0.18 32.09
N LYS A 267 18.05 0.33 31.83
CA LYS A 267 18.71 -0.29 30.69
C LYS A 267 18.94 -1.77 30.99
N VAL A 268 18.34 -2.66 30.20
CA VAL A 268 18.41 -4.11 30.41
C VAL A 268 18.73 -4.84 29.11
N ASN A 269 19.19 -6.08 29.22
CA ASN A 269 19.31 -6.99 28.07
C ASN A 269 17.96 -7.66 27.78
N TYR A 270 17.78 -8.09 26.54
CA TYR A 270 16.62 -8.86 26.12
C TYR A 270 17.06 -10.27 25.71
N THR A 271 16.61 -11.29 26.41
CA THR A 271 16.79 -12.69 25.99
C THR A 271 15.51 -13.18 25.35
N ASP A 272 15.61 -13.61 24.09
CA ASP A 272 14.47 -14.06 23.31
C ASP A 272 14.19 -15.56 23.48
N SER A 273 13.10 -16.02 22.87
CA SER A 273 12.71 -17.43 22.89
C SER A 273 13.67 -18.35 22.13
N ALA A 274 14.59 -17.83 21.32
CA ALA A 274 15.69 -18.62 20.75
C ALA A 274 16.89 -18.70 21.71
N ASN A 275 16.74 -18.22 22.95
CA ASN A 275 17.78 -18.11 23.96
C ASN A 275 18.95 -17.22 23.52
N THR A 276 18.69 -16.28 22.60
CA THR A 276 19.66 -15.29 22.16
C THR A 276 19.52 -14.05 23.01
N THR A 277 20.64 -13.59 23.59
CA THR A 277 20.67 -12.36 24.38
C THR A 277 21.11 -11.18 23.52
N HIS A 278 20.21 -10.22 23.39
CA HIS A 278 20.42 -8.94 22.72
C HIS A 278 20.84 -7.91 23.77
N ASN A 279 22.07 -7.40 23.64
CA ASN A 279 22.64 -6.47 24.60
C ASN A 279 22.20 -5.04 24.29
N GLY A 280 21.61 -4.37 25.27
CA GLY A 280 21.27 -2.96 25.15
C GLY A 280 22.51 -2.07 25.20
N ILE A 281 22.41 -0.85 24.66
CA ILE A 281 23.47 0.16 24.74
C ILE A 281 23.80 0.48 26.20
N SER A 282 25.10 0.65 26.48
CA SER A 282 25.58 1.14 27.78
C SER A 282 25.54 2.67 27.87
N SER A 283 25.52 3.36 26.71
CA SER A 283 25.53 4.82 26.61
C SER A 283 24.27 5.48 27.20
N ASN A 284 24.35 6.80 27.37
CA ASN A 284 23.21 7.60 27.81
C ASN A 284 22.20 7.77 26.69
N PHE A 285 20.93 7.90 27.05
CA PHE A 285 19.87 8.19 26.10
C PHE A 285 20.02 9.62 25.59
N LYS A 286 19.84 9.78 24.28
CA LYS A 286 19.83 11.07 23.58
C LYS A 286 18.53 11.82 23.85
N LYS A 287 18.56 13.14 23.66
CA LYS A 287 17.39 14.01 23.75
C LYS A 287 16.83 14.30 22.36
N ALA A 288 15.52 14.12 22.19
CA ALA A 288 14.83 14.41 20.95
C ALA A 288 13.65 15.36 21.16
N LEU A 289 13.34 16.18 20.16
CA LEU A 289 12.13 17.01 20.15
C LEU A 289 11.25 16.67 18.95
N THR A 290 9.96 16.45 19.19
CA THR A 290 8.96 16.19 18.16
C THR A 290 8.25 17.47 17.74
N ILE A 291 8.02 17.63 16.44
CA ILE A 291 7.30 18.74 15.81
C ILE A 291 6.19 18.15 14.95
N GLY A 292 4.95 18.62 15.11
CA GLY A 292 3.78 18.09 14.39
C GLY A 292 2.65 17.56 15.28
N ASN A 293 2.60 17.97 16.55
CA ASN A 293 1.73 17.41 17.59
C ASN A 293 0.38 18.12 17.75
N MET A 294 0.16 19.27 17.11
CA MET A 294 -0.93 20.24 17.38
C MET A 294 -2.29 19.87 16.73
N GLY A 295 -2.48 18.62 16.34
CA GLY A 295 -3.77 18.07 15.87
C GLY A 295 -4.10 18.33 14.39
N ASN A 296 -3.58 19.40 13.78
CA ASN A 296 -3.65 19.63 12.34
C ASN A 296 -2.38 20.34 11.82
N GLU A 297 -2.17 20.26 10.51
CA GLU A 297 -0.95 20.73 9.84
C GLU A 297 -0.68 22.23 9.93
N LYS A 298 -1.72 23.08 9.95
CA LYS A 298 -1.54 24.54 10.13
C LYS A 298 -1.14 24.87 11.56
N ALA A 299 -1.80 24.24 12.53
CA ALA A 299 -1.46 24.42 13.95
C ALA A 299 -0.05 23.92 14.27
N ASN A 300 0.45 22.91 13.53
CA ASN A 300 1.81 22.41 13.67
C ASN A 300 2.88 23.46 13.35
N ALA A 301 2.56 24.52 12.61
CA ALA A 301 3.50 25.63 12.36
C ALA A 301 3.91 26.36 13.64
N ILE A 302 3.08 26.32 14.71
CA ILE A 302 3.43 26.88 16.03
C ILE A 302 4.63 26.14 16.65
N GLU A 303 4.69 24.82 16.52
CA GLU A 303 5.84 24.06 17.02
C GLU A 303 7.11 24.33 16.21
N TRP A 304 6.99 24.50 14.90
CA TRP A 304 8.12 24.94 14.08
C TRP A 304 8.58 26.35 14.48
N PHE A 305 7.64 27.25 14.79
CA PHE A 305 7.94 28.60 15.28
C PHE A 305 8.78 28.54 16.55
N TYR A 306 8.39 27.72 17.53
CA TYR A 306 9.20 27.51 18.72
C TYR A 306 10.56 26.92 18.40
N PHE A 307 10.64 25.94 17.48
CA PHE A 307 11.91 25.34 17.10
C PHE A 307 12.87 26.37 16.49
N ALA A 308 12.41 27.12 15.49
CA ALA A 308 13.21 28.14 14.83
C ALA A 308 13.63 29.24 15.80
N LYS A 309 12.69 29.73 16.63
CA LYS A 309 12.97 30.74 17.65
C LYS A 309 13.99 30.26 18.67
N GLY A 310 13.77 29.07 19.26
CA GLY A 310 14.66 28.49 20.25
C GLY A 310 16.08 28.25 19.72
N TRP A 311 16.21 27.85 18.45
CA TRP A 311 17.52 27.68 17.82
C TRP A 311 18.22 29.02 17.55
N ASN A 312 17.50 29.95 16.93
CA ASN A 312 18.03 31.23 16.47
C ASN A 312 18.38 32.18 17.62
N GLU A 313 17.64 32.11 18.74
CA GLU A 313 17.84 32.94 19.93
C GLU A 313 18.61 32.22 21.06
N ASP A 314 19.09 30.98 20.81
CA ASP A 314 19.80 30.14 21.79
C ASP A 314 19.05 29.96 23.13
N LEU A 315 17.78 29.59 23.04
CA LEU A 315 16.92 29.51 24.23
C LEU A 315 17.12 28.17 24.94
N GLY A 316 17.43 28.24 26.23
CA GLY A 316 17.44 27.10 27.16
C GLY A 316 18.35 25.96 26.70
N ASN A 317 17.78 24.77 26.51
CA ASN A 317 18.51 23.57 26.11
C ASN A 317 18.40 23.28 24.60
N THR A 318 17.91 24.21 23.78
CA THR A 318 17.59 23.92 22.38
C THR A 318 18.81 23.41 21.61
N ARG A 319 20.00 23.99 21.83
CA ARG A 319 21.26 23.55 21.19
C ARG A 319 21.86 22.27 21.80
N ASN A 320 21.33 21.79 22.93
CA ASN A 320 21.73 20.54 23.59
C ASN A 320 20.85 19.35 23.17
N ILE A 321 19.83 19.57 22.35
CA ILE A 321 19.01 18.50 21.77
C ILE A 321 19.84 17.77 20.70
N ASP A 322 19.76 16.44 20.67
CA ASP A 322 20.49 15.61 19.73
C ASP A 322 19.74 15.44 18.40
N GLU A 323 18.41 15.37 18.47
CA GLU A 323 17.54 15.12 17.32
C GLU A 323 16.25 15.95 17.35
N PHE A 324 15.91 16.54 16.21
CA PHE A 324 14.60 17.13 15.94
C PHE A 324 13.88 16.26 14.92
N ARG A 325 12.60 15.98 15.12
CA ARG A 325 11.87 15.01 14.30
C ARG A 325 10.45 15.45 14.01
N LEU A 326 10.01 15.28 12.76
CA LEU A 326 8.62 15.51 12.41
C LEU A 326 7.77 14.30 12.80
N VAL A 327 6.61 14.55 13.38
CA VAL A 327 5.56 13.56 13.68
C VAL A 327 4.22 13.91 13.03
N GLY A 328 4.21 14.95 12.20
CA GLY A 328 3.06 15.41 11.43
C GLY A 328 3.50 16.41 10.35
N ASN A 329 2.68 16.58 9.31
CA ASN A 329 2.90 17.61 8.30
C ASN A 329 2.81 19.02 8.91
N VAL A 330 3.51 19.98 8.33
CA VAL A 330 3.51 21.38 8.77
C VAL A 330 3.15 22.28 7.59
N ASP A 331 2.08 23.05 7.70
CA ASP A 331 1.63 24.03 6.69
C ASP A 331 1.93 25.45 7.18
N PHE A 332 2.84 26.14 6.48
CA PHE A 332 3.25 27.50 6.82
C PHE A 332 2.36 28.59 6.21
N SER A 333 1.23 28.24 5.59
CA SER A 333 0.21 29.22 5.15
C SER A 333 0.77 30.36 4.27
N GLY A 334 1.78 30.08 3.44
CA GLY A 334 2.43 31.05 2.57
C GLY A 334 1.48 31.71 1.56
N ASN A 335 0.56 30.92 0.99
CA ASN A 335 -0.53 31.42 0.13
C ASN A 335 -1.55 32.32 0.85
N GLU A 336 -1.56 32.33 2.18
CA GLU A 336 -2.38 33.21 3.02
C GLU A 336 -1.59 34.46 3.48
N GLY A 337 -0.46 34.75 2.82
CA GLY A 337 0.34 35.95 3.05
C GLY A 337 1.36 35.83 4.19
N LYS A 338 1.51 34.65 4.81
CA LYS A 338 2.59 34.42 5.78
C LYS A 338 3.94 34.38 5.07
N ASN A 339 4.91 35.11 5.63
CA ASN A 339 6.29 35.11 5.15
C ASN A 339 7.15 34.25 6.06
N TYR A 340 7.79 33.22 5.53
CA TYR A 340 8.62 32.30 6.29
C TYR A 340 9.85 33.00 6.92
N ALA A 341 10.38 34.04 6.27
CA ALA A 341 11.51 34.82 6.81
C ALA A 341 11.12 35.76 7.96
N ASN A 342 9.83 36.07 8.12
CA ASN A 342 9.30 36.90 9.20
C ASN A 342 7.85 36.48 9.51
N TYR A 343 7.72 35.38 10.23
CA TYR A 343 6.47 34.70 10.48
C TYR A 343 5.88 35.19 11.80
N CYS A 344 4.70 35.80 11.75
CA CYS A 344 4.02 36.34 12.92
C CYS A 344 2.85 35.45 13.34
N ILE A 345 2.74 35.17 14.64
CA ILE A 345 1.61 34.48 15.26
C ILE A 345 1.07 35.41 16.34
N ASP A 346 -0.27 35.54 16.39
CA ASP A 346 -0.94 36.33 17.41
C ASP A 346 -0.49 35.85 18.80
N ASP A 347 -0.27 36.79 19.72
CA ASP A 347 0.23 36.57 21.09
C ASP A 347 1.67 36.00 21.23
N LEU A 348 2.31 35.50 20.17
CA LEU A 348 3.71 35.02 20.19
C LEU A 348 4.71 36.00 19.53
N GLY A 349 4.21 36.96 18.75
CA GLY A 349 5.02 37.91 17.99
C GLY A 349 5.55 37.30 16.69
N CYS A 350 6.62 37.89 16.17
CA CYS A 350 7.22 37.49 14.89
C CYS A 350 8.60 36.86 15.10
N THR A 351 8.94 35.85 14.29
CA THR A 351 10.28 35.26 14.23
C THR A 351 10.62 34.84 12.81
N SER A 352 11.91 34.63 12.53
CA SER A 352 12.31 33.98 11.28
C SER A 352 12.18 32.47 11.44
N MET A 353 11.43 31.82 10.54
CA MET A 353 11.29 30.36 10.50
C MET A 353 12.49 29.70 9.82
N ILE A 354 13.39 30.48 9.22
CA ILE A 354 14.68 30.03 8.71
C ILE A 354 15.53 29.62 9.91
N VAL A 355 15.64 28.32 10.13
CA VAL A 355 16.43 27.77 11.24
C VAL A 355 17.90 28.02 10.94
N SER A 356 18.68 28.50 11.92
CA SER A 356 20.12 28.68 11.78
C SER A 356 20.52 29.72 10.72
N HIS A 357 19.91 30.91 10.74
CA HIS A 357 20.37 31.98 9.82
C HIS A 357 21.71 32.62 10.25
N SER A 358 22.15 32.41 11.50
CA SER A 358 23.44 32.88 12.04
C SER A 358 24.35 31.71 12.44
N ASP A 359 23.98 30.97 13.49
CA ASP A 359 24.74 29.84 14.05
C ASP A 359 24.32 28.50 13.48
N ALA A 360 25.28 27.75 12.93
CA ALA A 360 25.06 26.51 12.20
C ALA A 360 24.16 25.51 12.91
N PHE A 361 23.24 24.88 12.17
CA PHE A 361 22.52 23.70 12.63
C PHE A 361 23.47 22.50 12.61
N THR A 362 23.66 21.88 13.78
CA THR A 362 24.67 20.83 14.02
C THR A 362 24.09 19.50 14.50
N LYS A 363 22.76 19.33 14.42
CA LYS A 363 22.04 18.20 15.02
C LYS A 363 21.43 17.29 13.97
N THR A 364 20.76 16.24 14.43
CA THR A 364 19.96 15.40 13.53
C THR A 364 18.60 16.07 13.29
N PHE A 365 18.16 16.15 12.05
CA PHE A 365 16.79 16.46 11.68
C PHE A 365 16.20 15.30 10.88
N ASP A 366 15.20 14.60 11.43
CA ASP A 366 14.52 13.48 10.76
C ASP A 366 13.07 13.87 10.41
N GLY A 367 12.80 14.06 9.12
CA GLY A 367 11.45 14.38 8.65
C GLY A 367 10.47 13.20 8.76
N GLN A 368 10.96 11.97 8.98
CA GLN A 368 10.15 10.74 9.06
C GLN A 368 9.13 10.57 7.90
N GLY A 369 9.40 11.14 6.73
CA GLY A 369 8.51 11.15 5.56
C GLY A 369 7.37 12.19 5.59
N TYR A 370 7.26 13.00 6.64
CA TYR A 370 6.31 14.12 6.70
C TYR A 370 6.76 15.30 5.82
N THR A 371 5.79 16.16 5.51
CA THR A 371 5.96 17.28 4.59
C THR A 371 5.94 18.63 5.29
N LEU A 372 6.93 19.46 4.99
CA LEU A 372 6.93 20.90 5.22
C LEU A 372 6.34 21.59 3.99
N LYS A 373 5.22 22.32 4.12
CA LYS A 373 4.51 22.84 2.95
C LYS A 373 4.06 24.28 3.02
N ASN A 374 3.72 24.82 1.85
CA ASN A 374 3.13 26.15 1.66
C ASN A 374 4.07 27.26 2.13
N ILE A 375 5.25 27.31 1.53
CA ILE A 375 6.37 28.14 1.97
C ILE A 375 6.56 29.29 0.99
N ASN A 376 6.63 30.51 1.50
CA ASN A 376 7.03 31.68 0.73
C ASN A 376 8.08 32.45 1.53
N ILE A 377 9.21 32.78 0.90
CA ILE A 377 10.33 33.48 1.54
C ILE A 377 10.53 34.82 0.84
N ASP A 378 10.33 35.92 1.55
CA ASP A 378 10.67 37.25 1.06
C ASP A 378 11.51 38.00 2.10
N THR A 379 12.79 38.24 1.80
CA THR A 379 13.68 38.99 2.69
C THR A 379 13.87 40.44 2.25
N THR A 380 13.29 40.86 1.13
CA THR A 380 13.59 42.17 0.52
C THR A 380 13.03 43.33 1.34
N SER A 381 11.91 43.11 2.02
CA SER A 381 11.23 44.09 2.88
C SER A 381 11.72 44.11 4.34
N LEU A 382 12.67 43.24 4.70
CA LEU A 382 13.15 43.13 6.08
C LEU A 382 14.34 44.06 6.35
N GLY A 383 14.32 44.74 7.51
CA GLY A 383 15.39 45.64 7.93
C GLY A 383 16.66 44.94 8.43
N ASN A 384 16.52 43.77 9.05
CA ASN A 384 17.65 42.88 9.41
C ASN A 384 17.54 41.59 8.58
N ARG A 385 18.39 41.47 7.56
CA ARG A 385 18.25 40.46 6.51
C ARG A 385 19.14 39.25 6.80
N ALA A 386 18.56 38.05 6.68
CA ALA A 386 19.31 36.81 6.80
C ALA A 386 20.27 36.63 5.62
N TYR A 387 21.57 36.58 5.89
CA TYR A 387 22.62 36.39 4.87
C TYR A 387 22.51 35.05 4.12
N ARG A 388 21.90 34.04 4.77
CA ARG A 388 21.77 32.66 4.29
C ARG A 388 20.31 32.24 4.35
N ILE A 389 19.76 31.83 3.22
CA ILE A 389 18.32 31.66 3.02
C ILE A 389 18.00 30.25 2.54
N GLY A 390 17.01 29.65 3.19
CA GLY A 390 16.35 28.38 2.85
C GLY A 390 15.43 27.97 3.99
N ILE A 391 14.99 26.71 4.03
CA ILE A 391 14.36 26.15 5.24
C ILE A 391 15.34 26.25 6.42
N PHE A 392 16.61 25.95 6.13
CA PHE A 392 17.75 26.19 7.00
C PHE A 392 18.66 27.28 6.40
N GLY A 393 19.19 28.17 7.24
CA GLY A 393 20.18 29.15 6.80
C GLY A 393 21.56 28.53 6.64
N TYR A 394 22.11 27.99 7.72
CA TYR A 394 23.44 27.40 7.79
C TYR A 394 23.41 25.99 8.39
N ILE A 395 24.03 25.02 7.74
CA ILE A 395 24.17 23.66 8.25
C ILE A 395 25.64 23.28 8.32
N ARG A 396 26.06 22.63 9.42
CA ARG A 396 27.42 22.11 9.61
C ARG A 396 27.37 20.87 10.50
N GLU A 397 28.05 19.78 10.12
CA GLU A 397 28.13 18.54 10.90
C GLU A 397 26.76 17.92 11.27
N ALA A 398 25.71 18.25 10.50
CA ALA A 398 24.36 17.77 10.75
C ALA A 398 24.05 16.49 9.96
N THR A 399 23.02 15.78 10.41
CA THR A 399 22.38 14.71 9.64
C THR A 399 20.93 15.11 9.37
N ILE A 400 20.55 15.26 8.09
CA ILE A 400 19.20 15.62 7.71
C ILE A 400 18.63 14.54 6.79
N LYS A 401 17.49 13.96 7.16
CA LYS A 401 16.97 12.80 6.44
C LYS A 401 15.45 12.70 6.39
N ASN A 402 14.96 11.95 5.41
CA ASN A 402 13.56 11.53 5.26
C ASN A 402 12.57 12.70 5.28
N ILE A 403 12.81 13.76 4.51
CA ILE A 403 11.97 14.97 4.55
C ILE A 403 11.40 15.31 3.17
N ASN A 404 10.11 15.62 3.15
CA ASN A 404 9.45 16.20 1.99
C ASN A 404 9.26 17.70 2.21
N VAL A 405 9.55 18.51 1.19
CA VAL A 405 9.34 19.96 1.18
C VAL A 405 8.53 20.32 -0.06
N ASP A 406 7.40 21.00 0.12
CA ASP A 406 6.51 21.43 -0.96
C ASP A 406 6.15 22.91 -0.81
N TYR A 407 6.74 23.77 -1.62
CA TYR A 407 6.48 25.20 -1.56
C TYR A 407 5.05 25.56 -2.02
N MET A 408 4.32 24.64 -2.65
CA MET A 408 2.97 24.84 -3.20
C MET A 408 2.87 26.07 -4.12
N GLY A 409 3.93 26.34 -4.89
CA GLY A 409 4.05 27.49 -5.79
C GLY A 409 4.61 28.77 -5.15
N GLY A 410 4.83 28.79 -3.82
CA GLY A 410 5.51 29.90 -3.15
C GLY A 410 6.96 30.04 -3.60
N GLY A 411 7.46 31.27 -3.66
CA GLY A 411 8.77 31.59 -4.21
C GLY A 411 9.79 32.03 -3.17
N ILE A 412 10.99 32.36 -3.64
CA ILE A 412 12.05 32.96 -2.83
C ILE A 412 12.45 34.29 -3.46
N LYS A 413 12.34 35.38 -2.70
CA LYS A 413 12.81 36.71 -3.08
C LYS A 413 13.83 37.20 -2.07
N ALA A 414 15.04 37.49 -2.52
CA ALA A 414 16.14 37.84 -1.64
C ALA A 414 17.04 38.95 -2.21
N ASP A 415 17.64 39.72 -1.29
CA ASP A 415 18.74 40.68 -1.55
C ASP A 415 19.95 40.22 -0.71
N ASN A 416 20.29 38.93 -0.84
CA ASN A 416 21.28 38.23 -0.02
C ASN A 416 22.12 37.27 -0.86
N VAL A 417 23.18 36.78 -0.22
CA VAL A 417 24.34 36.19 -0.88
C VAL A 417 24.22 34.69 -1.10
N MET A 418 23.57 33.95 -0.18
CA MET A 418 23.50 32.48 -0.23
C MET A 418 22.04 32.02 -0.14
N VAL A 419 21.47 31.60 -1.27
CA VAL A 419 20.02 31.32 -1.36
C VAL A 419 19.76 29.94 -1.94
N GLY A 420 19.03 29.10 -1.20
CA GLY A 420 18.56 27.80 -1.66
C GLY A 420 17.16 27.47 -1.18
N GLY A 421 16.47 26.57 -1.89
CA GLY A 421 15.14 26.10 -1.47
C GLY A 421 15.17 25.29 -0.18
N PHE A 422 16.25 24.56 0.09
CA PHE A 422 16.46 23.79 1.32
C PHE A 422 17.39 24.52 2.29
N ALA A 423 18.56 24.95 1.82
CA ALA A 423 19.61 25.52 2.67
C ALA A 423 20.29 26.75 2.04
N GLY A 424 20.64 27.76 2.83
CA GLY A 424 21.50 28.84 2.34
C GLY A 424 22.94 28.37 2.12
N TYR A 425 23.55 27.86 3.19
CA TYR A 425 24.93 27.37 3.20
C TYR A 425 25.03 26.02 3.91
N VAL A 426 25.75 25.09 3.31
CA VAL A 426 26.13 23.81 3.93
C VAL A 426 27.65 23.71 3.98
N GLY A 427 28.20 23.73 5.20
CA GLY A 427 29.62 23.50 5.43
C GLY A 427 30.00 22.03 5.22
N ASN A 428 29.28 21.14 5.89
CA ASN A 428 29.38 19.68 5.78
C ASN A 428 28.16 19.02 6.45
N GLY A 429 27.92 17.74 6.16
CA GLY A 429 26.83 16.98 6.77
C GLY A 429 26.45 15.76 5.94
N THR A 430 25.43 15.02 6.39
CA THR A 430 24.82 13.92 5.64
C THR A 430 23.36 14.24 5.35
N PHE A 431 22.97 14.13 4.09
CA PHE A 431 21.63 14.44 3.59
C PHE A 431 21.11 13.22 2.83
N SER A 432 20.01 12.63 3.29
CA SER A 432 19.47 11.42 2.66
C SER A 432 17.96 11.38 2.58
N ASN A 433 17.44 10.92 1.44
CA ASN A 433 16.01 10.80 1.18
C ASN A 433 15.32 12.15 1.38
N ILE A 434 15.46 13.04 0.39
CA ILE A 434 14.90 14.40 0.46
C ILE A 434 14.15 14.70 -0.84
N SER A 435 12.93 15.23 -0.75
CA SER A 435 12.21 15.76 -1.91
C SER A 435 11.90 17.24 -1.74
N LEU A 436 12.13 18.03 -2.79
CA LEU A 436 11.77 19.44 -2.90
C LEU A 436 10.86 19.63 -4.10
N ASN A 437 9.67 20.17 -3.90
CA ASN A 437 8.65 20.27 -4.94
C ASN A 437 8.02 21.66 -5.00
N ASN A 438 7.60 22.02 -6.22
CA ASN A 438 6.72 23.15 -6.52
C ASN A 438 7.25 24.48 -5.95
N ILE A 439 8.56 24.71 -6.07
CA ILE A 439 9.16 25.99 -5.71
C ILE A 439 8.81 26.97 -6.84
N GLY A 440 8.26 28.12 -6.48
CA GLY A 440 8.06 29.22 -7.42
C GLY A 440 9.40 29.78 -7.92
N ASN A 441 9.39 31.02 -8.41
CA ASN A 441 10.63 31.66 -8.85
C ASN A 441 11.56 31.91 -7.65
N ILE A 442 12.86 31.65 -7.86
CA ILE A 442 13.95 32.03 -6.97
C ILE A 442 14.60 33.26 -7.58
N ILE A 443 14.39 34.43 -6.97
CA ILE A 443 14.81 35.73 -7.48
C ILE A 443 15.76 36.37 -6.48
N ILE A 444 17.00 36.60 -6.92
CA ILE A 444 18.01 37.29 -6.12
C ILE A 444 18.42 38.59 -6.81
N SER A 445 18.35 39.69 -6.07
CA SER A 445 18.85 41.00 -6.48
C SER A 445 19.71 41.55 -5.36
N SER A 446 20.96 41.10 -5.31
CA SER A 446 21.87 41.43 -4.21
C SER A 446 22.69 42.67 -4.50
N SER A 447 22.64 43.63 -3.58
CA SER A 447 23.53 44.79 -3.54
C SER A 447 24.80 44.54 -2.70
N SER A 448 24.95 43.34 -2.13
CA SER A 448 26.08 42.94 -1.28
C SER A 448 27.44 43.06 -1.97
N GLY A 449 28.48 43.33 -1.17
CA GLY A 449 29.87 43.24 -1.58
C GLY A 449 30.49 41.86 -1.37
N ASP A 450 29.77 40.78 -1.67
CA ASP A 450 30.25 39.40 -1.56
C ASP A 450 29.80 38.56 -2.77
N ASP A 451 30.54 37.48 -3.06
CA ASP A 451 30.23 36.48 -4.10
C ASP A 451 28.84 35.88 -3.90
N GLY A 452 28.02 35.80 -4.94
CA GLY A 452 26.67 35.27 -4.87
C GLY A 452 26.53 33.78 -5.18
N TRP A 453 25.71 33.06 -4.41
CA TRP A 453 25.38 31.66 -4.63
C TRP A 453 23.88 31.41 -4.57
N SER A 454 23.37 30.71 -5.58
CA SER A 454 21.94 30.38 -5.67
C SER A 454 21.68 29.03 -6.30
N GLY A 455 20.68 28.30 -5.78
CA GLY A 455 20.14 27.14 -6.47
C GLY A 455 18.88 26.55 -5.86
N GLY A 456 18.31 25.52 -6.49
CA GLY A 456 17.04 24.94 -6.07
C GLY A 456 17.10 24.24 -4.71
N PHE A 457 18.21 23.55 -4.40
CA PHE A 457 18.44 22.88 -3.12
C PHE A 457 19.22 23.79 -2.16
N ALA A 458 20.41 24.24 -2.55
CA ALA A 458 21.25 25.05 -1.67
C ALA A 458 21.88 26.25 -2.39
N GLY A 459 22.19 27.31 -1.65
CA GLY A 459 23.07 28.37 -2.16
C GLY A 459 24.46 27.80 -2.42
N ARG A 460 25.17 27.46 -1.33
CA ARG A 460 26.53 26.89 -1.41
C ARG A 460 26.67 25.62 -0.58
N ILE A 461 27.34 24.63 -1.15
CA ILE A 461 27.74 23.38 -0.51
C ILE A 461 29.27 23.27 -0.55
N PHE A 462 29.91 23.26 0.62
CA PHE A 462 31.36 23.16 0.75
C PHE A 462 31.85 21.71 0.84
N SER A 463 31.12 20.85 1.55
CA SER A 463 31.39 19.42 1.70
C SER A 463 30.10 18.67 2.08
N GLY A 464 30.17 17.35 2.20
CA GLY A 464 29.09 16.49 2.70
C GLY A 464 28.76 15.31 1.78
N ILE A 465 27.80 14.51 2.23
CA ILE A 465 27.25 13.36 1.52
C ILE A 465 25.77 13.61 1.24
N TYR A 466 25.35 13.48 -0.01
CA TYR A 466 24.00 13.78 -0.48
C TYR A 466 23.48 12.59 -1.27
N THR A 467 22.49 11.88 -0.72
CA THR A 467 21.95 10.65 -1.30
C THR A 467 20.43 10.72 -1.46
N ASN A 468 19.92 10.19 -2.57
CA ASN A 468 18.47 10.08 -2.82
C ASN A 468 17.74 11.43 -2.69
N ILE A 469 18.11 12.39 -3.53
CA ILE A 469 17.52 13.74 -3.52
C ILE A 469 16.76 13.99 -4.83
N SER A 470 15.53 14.49 -4.73
CA SER A 470 14.70 14.84 -5.89
C SER A 470 14.21 16.28 -5.82
N LEU A 471 14.39 17.03 -6.90
CA LEU A 471 13.91 18.40 -7.08
C LEU A 471 12.95 18.42 -8.27
N ASN A 472 11.69 18.80 -8.05
CA ASN A 472 10.67 18.83 -9.09
C ASN A 472 9.91 20.15 -9.14
N ASN A 473 9.62 20.63 -10.34
CA ASN A 473 8.77 21.79 -10.59
C ASN A 473 9.31 23.04 -9.86
N ILE A 474 10.49 23.50 -10.27
CA ILE A 474 11.08 24.74 -9.76
C ILE A 474 10.88 25.81 -10.82
N GLY A 475 10.45 27.01 -10.41
CA GLY A 475 10.33 28.16 -11.30
C GLY A 475 11.69 28.63 -11.85
N ASN A 476 11.72 29.86 -12.36
CA ASN A 476 12.98 30.45 -12.82
C ASN A 476 13.91 30.72 -11.64
N ILE A 477 15.21 30.45 -11.82
CA ILE A 477 16.28 30.82 -10.91
C ILE A 477 17.03 31.98 -11.54
N ASN A 478 16.74 33.20 -11.08
CA ASN A 478 17.28 34.43 -11.64
C ASN A 478 18.08 35.17 -10.57
N SER A 479 19.38 35.32 -10.80
CA SER A 479 20.28 35.88 -9.80
C SER A 479 21.13 37.01 -10.40
N SER A 480 21.10 38.15 -9.72
CA SER A 480 21.94 39.30 -10.03
C SER A 480 22.67 39.79 -8.79
N TYR A 481 24.00 39.81 -8.89
CA TYR A 481 24.95 40.20 -7.85
C TYR A 481 25.85 41.31 -8.41
N ASN A 482 25.73 42.52 -7.83
CA ASN A 482 26.26 43.73 -8.45
C ASN A 482 27.78 43.95 -8.29
N ASN A 483 28.46 43.23 -7.39
CA ASN A 483 29.84 43.58 -7.02
C ASN A 483 30.85 42.43 -7.01
N TYR A 484 30.46 41.17 -7.24
CA TYR A 484 31.33 39.99 -7.03
C TYR A 484 30.98 38.82 -7.96
N ASN A 485 31.70 37.69 -7.82
CA ASN A 485 31.45 36.50 -8.63
C ASN A 485 30.07 35.93 -8.32
N SER A 486 29.54 35.14 -9.23
CA SER A 486 28.21 34.55 -9.09
C SER A 486 28.18 33.11 -9.52
N TYR A 487 27.42 32.32 -8.76
CA TYR A 487 27.32 30.89 -8.92
C TYR A 487 25.84 30.50 -8.86
N ILE A 488 25.30 30.02 -9.97
CA ILE A 488 23.88 29.73 -10.13
C ILE A 488 23.71 28.31 -10.65
N GLY A 489 22.90 27.50 -9.98
CA GLY A 489 22.64 26.12 -10.39
C GLY A 489 21.21 25.65 -10.14
N GLY A 490 20.73 24.67 -10.90
CA GLY A 490 19.41 24.07 -10.62
C GLY A 490 19.38 23.34 -9.28
N PHE A 491 20.49 22.71 -8.88
CA PHE A 491 20.65 22.09 -7.55
C PHE A 491 21.29 23.07 -6.56
N ALA A 492 22.48 23.59 -6.87
CA ALA A 492 23.15 24.55 -5.99
C ALA A 492 24.10 25.48 -6.74
N GLY A 493 24.37 26.66 -6.20
CA GLY A 493 25.30 27.60 -6.85
C GLY A 493 26.70 27.01 -6.97
N GLN A 494 27.26 26.52 -5.87
CA GLN A 494 28.55 25.83 -5.85
C GLN A 494 28.49 24.58 -4.99
N THR A 495 29.12 23.51 -5.45
CA THR A 495 29.16 22.22 -4.76
C THR A 495 30.57 21.67 -4.63
N SER A 496 30.82 21.03 -3.50
CA SER A 496 31.97 20.18 -3.21
C SER A 496 31.49 19.11 -2.23
N GLY A 497 31.71 17.83 -2.52
CA GLY A 497 31.16 16.70 -1.74
C GLY A 497 30.90 15.44 -2.57
N THR A 498 30.11 14.53 -2.03
CA THR A 498 29.67 13.29 -2.70
C THR A 498 28.17 13.32 -2.94
N PHE A 499 27.76 13.16 -4.20
CA PHE A 499 26.37 13.25 -4.65
C PHE A 499 25.98 11.93 -5.33
N THR A 500 24.93 11.28 -4.85
CA THR A 500 24.51 9.96 -5.35
C THR A 500 22.99 9.87 -5.47
N ASN A 501 22.50 9.35 -6.60
CA ASN A 501 21.07 9.16 -6.86
C ASN A 501 20.31 10.49 -6.71
N ILE A 502 20.58 11.45 -7.60
CA ILE A 502 19.92 12.76 -7.58
C ILE A 502 19.18 13.00 -8.89
N SER A 503 17.95 13.53 -8.80
CA SER A 503 17.13 13.89 -9.95
C SER A 503 16.66 15.34 -9.87
N LEU A 504 16.79 16.06 -10.98
CA LEU A 504 16.21 17.39 -11.20
C LEU A 504 15.24 17.29 -12.37
N ASN A 505 14.00 17.72 -12.18
CA ASN A 505 12.97 17.67 -13.20
C ASN A 505 12.13 18.94 -13.24
N ASN A 506 11.84 19.45 -14.43
CA ASN A 506 11.00 20.63 -14.64
C ASN A 506 11.52 21.85 -13.86
N ILE A 507 12.72 22.31 -14.20
CA ILE A 507 13.26 23.57 -13.67
C ILE A 507 13.13 24.63 -14.76
N GLY A 508 12.67 25.83 -14.38
CA GLY A 508 12.58 26.97 -15.28
C GLY A 508 13.95 27.44 -15.81
N ASN A 509 14.00 28.65 -16.35
CA ASN A 509 15.24 29.24 -16.81
C ASN A 509 16.19 29.48 -15.63
N ILE A 510 17.48 29.25 -15.84
CA ILE A 510 18.54 29.46 -14.86
C ILE A 510 19.43 30.56 -15.41
N SER A 511 19.43 31.74 -14.78
CA SER A 511 20.11 32.91 -15.31
C SER A 511 20.93 33.67 -14.26
N GLY A 512 22.17 34.00 -14.63
CA GLY A 512 23.05 34.91 -13.91
C GLY A 512 23.29 36.21 -14.70
N ASN A 513 23.12 37.37 -14.07
CA ASN A 513 23.53 38.66 -14.64
C ASN A 513 24.34 39.49 -13.62
N ASN A 514 25.66 39.53 -13.79
CA ASN A 514 26.59 39.89 -12.73
C ASN A 514 27.72 40.78 -13.21
N TYR A 515 28.37 41.48 -12.27
CA TYR A 515 29.46 42.39 -12.62
C TYR A 515 30.79 41.65 -12.89
N TYR A 516 31.22 40.75 -12.00
CA TYR A 516 32.42 39.91 -12.19
C TYR A 516 32.08 38.52 -12.75
N LYS A 517 32.92 37.50 -12.50
CA LYS A 517 32.78 36.17 -13.10
C LYS A 517 31.40 35.58 -12.83
N SER A 518 30.82 34.99 -13.86
CA SER A 518 29.51 34.35 -13.77
C SER A 518 29.62 32.87 -14.12
N TYR A 519 29.06 32.01 -13.26
CA TYR A 519 29.02 30.57 -13.43
C TYR A 519 27.59 30.09 -13.32
N THR A 520 27.03 29.56 -14.42
CA THR A 520 25.63 29.10 -14.46
C THR A 520 25.56 27.68 -15.01
N GLY A 521 24.81 26.79 -14.37
CA GLY A 521 24.58 25.46 -14.93
C GLY A 521 23.31 24.76 -14.50
N GLY A 522 22.94 23.68 -15.19
CA GLY A 522 21.70 22.96 -14.91
C GLY A 522 21.68 22.28 -13.55
N PHE A 523 22.82 21.77 -13.08
CA PHE A 523 23.01 21.22 -11.74
C PHE A 523 23.68 22.24 -10.83
N ALA A 524 24.85 22.75 -11.20
CA ALA A 524 25.58 23.72 -10.39
C ALA A 524 26.26 24.83 -11.20
N GLY A 525 26.46 26.00 -10.61
CA GLY A 525 27.35 27.01 -11.20
C GLY A 525 28.79 26.48 -11.27
N LYS A 526 29.29 25.96 -10.13
CA LYS A 526 30.58 25.27 -10.05
C LYS A 526 30.46 23.92 -9.33
N ALA A 527 30.84 22.85 -10.00
CA ALA A 527 30.74 21.48 -9.51
C ALA A 527 32.11 20.87 -9.22
N GLY A 528 32.48 20.81 -7.94
CA GLY A 528 33.62 20.04 -7.43
C GLY A 528 33.17 18.77 -6.69
N GLY A 529 33.99 17.71 -6.68
CA GLY A 529 33.72 16.48 -5.90
C GLY A 529 33.32 15.27 -6.75
N THR A 530 32.48 14.39 -6.19
CA THR A 530 32.09 13.11 -6.81
C THR A 530 30.59 13.05 -7.05
N TYR A 531 30.20 12.71 -8.29
CA TYR A 531 28.83 12.67 -8.75
C TYR A 531 28.55 11.29 -9.38
N THR A 532 27.54 10.60 -8.87
CA THR A 532 27.12 9.27 -9.34
C THR A 532 25.62 9.21 -9.46
N ASN A 533 25.11 8.68 -10.58
CA ASN A 533 23.68 8.47 -10.80
C ASN A 533 22.88 9.78 -10.72
N ILE A 534 23.16 10.70 -11.63
CA ILE A 534 22.51 12.02 -11.68
C ILE A 534 21.66 12.13 -12.95
N SER A 535 20.44 12.64 -12.81
CA SER A 535 19.54 12.87 -13.95
C SER A 535 18.99 14.30 -13.94
N LEU A 536 19.13 14.99 -15.08
CA LEU A 536 18.54 16.31 -15.34
C LEU A 536 17.57 16.17 -16.50
N ASN A 537 16.31 16.53 -16.25
CA ASN A 537 15.24 16.46 -17.24
C ASN A 537 14.46 17.78 -17.27
N HIS A 538 14.12 18.28 -18.46
CA HIS A 538 13.26 19.45 -18.62
C HIS A 538 13.81 20.67 -17.85
N ILE A 539 15.04 21.08 -18.18
CA ILE A 539 15.65 22.28 -17.62
C ILE A 539 15.50 23.39 -18.67
N GLY A 540 15.04 24.57 -18.24
CA GLY A 540 14.91 25.74 -19.11
C GLY A 540 16.26 26.22 -19.67
N SER A 541 16.25 27.40 -20.28
CA SER A 541 17.49 27.99 -20.80
C SER A 541 18.45 28.33 -19.67
N ILE A 542 19.73 28.08 -19.90
CA ILE A 542 20.83 28.33 -18.97
C ILE A 542 21.66 29.49 -19.53
N SER A 543 21.64 30.64 -18.87
CA SER A 543 22.33 31.85 -19.35
C SER A 543 23.24 32.45 -18.29
N SER A 544 24.52 32.62 -18.62
CA SER A 544 25.51 33.28 -17.77
C SER A 544 25.96 34.59 -18.40
N ASN A 545 25.77 35.72 -17.72
CA ASN A 545 26.19 37.04 -18.20
C ASN A 545 27.10 37.73 -17.17
N SER A 546 28.23 38.24 -17.64
CA SER A 546 29.21 39.00 -16.86
C SER A 546 29.52 40.34 -17.53
N ASN A 547 29.74 41.39 -16.75
CA ASN A 547 30.11 42.70 -17.28
C ASN A 547 31.62 42.96 -17.31
N ASN A 548 32.42 42.27 -16.50
CA ASN A 548 33.81 42.66 -16.24
C ASN A 548 34.82 41.51 -16.18
N ASP A 549 34.38 40.25 -16.24
CA ASP A 549 35.27 39.08 -16.18
C ASP A 549 34.61 37.88 -16.89
N ASP A 550 35.25 36.71 -16.86
CA ASP A 550 34.81 35.53 -17.58
C ASP A 550 33.38 35.08 -17.27
N SER A 551 32.72 34.47 -18.25
CA SER A 551 31.40 33.88 -18.07
C SER A 551 31.34 32.43 -18.55
N TYR A 552 30.74 31.56 -17.74
CA TYR A 552 30.71 30.13 -17.96
C TYR A 552 29.28 29.57 -17.84
N ALA A 553 28.79 28.92 -18.89
CA ALA A 553 27.47 28.28 -18.92
C ALA A 553 27.58 26.80 -19.30
N GLY A 554 26.91 25.89 -18.60
CA GLY A 554 26.90 24.48 -19.00
C GLY A 554 25.64 23.73 -18.65
N GLY A 555 25.28 22.74 -19.47
CA GLY A 555 24.05 21.95 -19.26
C GLY A 555 24.04 21.23 -17.91
N PHE A 556 25.20 20.76 -17.42
CA PHE A 556 25.38 20.24 -16.08
C PHE A 556 25.97 21.31 -15.14
N ALA A 557 27.10 21.93 -15.50
CA ALA A 557 27.68 22.98 -14.68
C ALA A 557 28.40 24.09 -15.46
N GLY A 558 28.44 25.30 -14.90
CA GLY A 558 29.27 26.37 -15.46
C GLY A 558 30.75 25.98 -15.48
N SER A 559 31.26 25.43 -14.38
CA SER A 559 32.62 24.86 -14.32
C SER A 559 32.66 23.55 -13.54
N VAL A 560 33.45 22.58 -14.01
CA VAL A 560 33.58 21.24 -13.40
C VAL A 560 35.01 20.94 -12.98
N SER A 561 35.18 20.30 -11.81
CA SER A 561 36.47 19.80 -11.33
C SER A 561 36.26 18.63 -10.37
N GLY A 562 36.22 17.40 -10.89
CA GLY A 562 35.92 16.22 -10.08
C GLY A 562 35.62 14.95 -10.87
N THR A 563 34.93 14.01 -10.24
CA THR A 563 34.55 12.71 -10.83
C THR A 563 33.05 12.69 -11.11
N PHE A 564 32.69 12.41 -12.36
CA PHE A 564 31.33 12.42 -12.87
C PHE A 564 31.02 11.06 -13.50
N SER A 565 30.05 10.34 -12.95
CA SER A 565 29.72 8.98 -13.38
C SER A 565 28.21 8.75 -13.47
N ASN A 566 27.77 8.05 -14.52
CA ASN A 566 26.36 7.68 -14.71
C ASN A 566 25.43 8.91 -14.68
N ILE A 567 25.62 9.82 -15.64
CA ILE A 567 24.87 11.08 -15.71
C ILE A 567 24.06 11.15 -16.99
N SER A 568 22.79 11.55 -16.88
CA SER A 568 21.92 11.82 -18.03
C SER A 568 21.41 13.25 -18.03
N LEU A 569 21.49 13.91 -19.19
CA LEU A 569 20.88 15.20 -19.47
C LEU A 569 19.91 15.04 -20.63
N ASN A 570 18.66 15.43 -20.42
CA ASN A 570 17.61 15.34 -21.43
C ASN A 570 16.73 16.58 -21.37
N ASN A 571 16.37 17.09 -22.55
CA ASN A 571 15.51 18.25 -22.69
C ASN A 571 16.03 19.48 -21.92
N ILE A 572 17.29 19.85 -22.19
CA ILE A 572 17.90 21.10 -21.70
C ILE A 572 17.66 22.19 -22.73
N GLY A 573 17.27 23.39 -22.28
CA GLY A 573 17.07 24.56 -23.13
C GLY A 573 18.37 25.12 -23.72
N ASN A 574 18.30 26.35 -24.23
CA ASN A 574 19.47 27.03 -24.79
C ASN A 574 20.54 27.27 -23.73
N ILE A 575 21.81 27.11 -24.09
CA ILE A 575 22.95 27.35 -23.20
C ILE A 575 23.74 28.53 -23.76
N SER A 576 23.79 29.63 -23.03
CA SER A 576 24.46 30.85 -23.49
C SER A 576 25.37 31.43 -22.42
N SER A 577 26.57 31.83 -22.84
CA SER A 577 27.46 32.66 -22.05
C SER A 577 27.69 33.99 -22.77
N SER A 578 27.68 35.10 -22.03
CA SER A 578 28.04 36.41 -22.56
C SER A 578 28.92 37.23 -21.60
N VAL A 579 29.81 38.06 -22.19
CA VAL A 579 30.67 39.02 -21.49
C VAL A 579 30.67 40.37 -22.23
N SER A 580 30.56 41.47 -21.49
CA SER A 580 30.54 42.84 -22.04
C SER A 580 31.93 43.41 -22.39
N ASN A 581 32.98 42.93 -21.72
CA ASN A 581 34.38 43.41 -21.84
C ASN A 581 35.29 42.42 -22.62
N LEU A 582 36.61 42.65 -22.60
CA LEU A 582 37.66 41.88 -23.29
C LEU A 582 38.00 40.51 -22.63
N ASP A 583 37.05 39.85 -21.97
CA ASP A 583 37.29 38.58 -21.25
C ASP A 583 36.65 37.38 -21.97
N ASP A 584 36.87 36.18 -21.42
CA ASP A 584 36.53 34.93 -22.07
C ASP A 584 35.11 34.46 -21.75
N SER A 585 34.40 33.98 -22.77
CA SER A 585 33.07 33.41 -22.64
C SER A 585 33.11 31.94 -23.04
N SER A 586 32.57 31.05 -22.20
CA SER A 586 32.49 29.62 -22.52
C SER A 586 31.12 29.02 -22.26
N ALA A 587 30.62 28.22 -23.20
CA ALA A 587 29.36 27.50 -23.14
C ALA A 587 29.53 26.04 -23.59
N GLY A 588 28.98 25.08 -22.85
CA GLY A 588 29.08 23.67 -23.23
C GLY A 588 27.83 22.84 -22.89
N GLY A 589 27.53 21.83 -23.70
CA GLY A 589 26.36 20.97 -23.48
C GLY A 589 26.39 20.21 -22.14
N PHE A 590 27.58 19.96 -21.60
CA PHE A 590 27.78 19.47 -20.23
C PHE A 590 28.40 20.54 -19.33
N ALA A 591 29.55 21.10 -19.70
CA ALA A 591 30.28 22.05 -18.86
C ALA A 591 30.69 23.32 -19.61
N GLY A 592 30.55 24.50 -18.99
CA GLY A 592 31.12 25.72 -19.56
C GLY A 592 32.65 25.66 -19.61
N SER A 593 33.28 25.23 -18.51
CA SER A 593 34.74 25.05 -18.42
C SER A 593 35.12 23.79 -17.64
N VAL A 594 36.14 23.08 -18.11
CA VAL A 594 36.69 21.88 -17.45
C VAL A 594 37.95 22.23 -16.68
N GLY A 595 38.04 21.76 -15.43
CA GLY A 595 39.21 21.88 -14.56
C GLY A 595 40.13 20.65 -14.62
N ASN A 596 41.33 20.81 -14.06
CA ASN A 596 42.36 19.76 -14.06
C ASN A 596 41.93 18.51 -13.27
N SER A 597 42.39 17.34 -13.71
CA SER A 597 42.13 16.03 -13.08
C SER A 597 40.66 15.63 -13.03
N SER A 598 39.83 16.17 -13.93
CA SER A 598 38.42 15.76 -14.06
C SER A 598 38.30 14.37 -14.69
N THR A 599 37.33 13.58 -14.23
CA THR A 599 37.02 12.24 -14.74
C THR A 599 35.56 12.17 -15.15
N PHE A 600 35.30 11.76 -16.39
CA PHE A 600 33.95 11.63 -16.93
C PHE A 600 33.73 10.18 -17.37
N LYS A 601 32.68 9.55 -16.85
CA LYS A 601 32.34 8.17 -17.15
C LYS A 601 30.84 7.97 -17.36
N ASN A 602 30.42 7.26 -18.39
CA ASN A 602 29.00 6.93 -18.62
C ASN A 602 28.10 8.18 -18.58
N ILE A 603 28.38 9.13 -19.47
CA ILE A 603 27.60 10.38 -19.58
C ILE A 603 26.82 10.36 -20.88
N TYR A 604 25.52 10.59 -20.78
CA TYR A 604 24.58 10.50 -21.88
C TYR A 604 23.79 11.81 -22.00
N ILE A 605 23.87 12.48 -23.15
CA ILE A 605 23.25 13.80 -23.35
C ILE A 605 22.42 13.79 -24.62
N PHE A 606 21.11 14.05 -24.49
CA PHE A 606 20.24 14.26 -25.63
C PHE A 606 19.97 15.77 -25.81
N LEU A 607 20.52 16.34 -26.88
CA LEU A 607 20.36 17.75 -27.23
C LEU A 607 19.10 17.91 -28.11
N ASN A 608 18.22 18.80 -27.69
CA ASN A 608 16.94 19.03 -28.38
C ASN A 608 17.14 19.63 -29.77
N PRO A 609 16.25 19.32 -30.74
CA PRO A 609 16.24 20.05 -32.01
C PRO A 609 16.07 21.55 -31.80
N ASN A 610 16.78 22.35 -32.60
CA ASN A 610 16.81 23.81 -32.58
C ASN A 610 17.38 24.46 -31.31
N MET A 611 18.00 23.71 -30.40
CA MET A 611 18.68 24.33 -29.27
C MET A 611 19.97 25.02 -29.71
N SER A 612 20.36 26.09 -29.02
CA SER A 612 21.63 26.79 -29.26
C SER A 612 22.60 26.63 -28.09
N ILE A 613 23.88 26.43 -28.41
CA ILE A 613 25.00 26.58 -27.46
C ILE A 613 25.86 27.74 -27.97
N SER A 614 25.97 28.84 -27.22
CA SER A 614 26.65 30.05 -27.71
C SER A 614 27.49 30.73 -26.64
N ALA A 615 28.66 31.23 -27.03
CA ALA A 615 29.53 32.07 -26.21
C ALA A 615 29.81 33.39 -26.93
N SER A 616 29.81 34.50 -26.19
CA SER A 616 30.02 35.85 -26.75
C SER A 616 30.77 36.73 -25.76
N GLY A 617 31.79 37.45 -26.21
CA GLY A 617 32.77 38.11 -25.34
C GLY A 617 33.83 38.81 -26.18
N GLY A 618 34.56 39.74 -25.57
CA GLY A 618 35.53 40.58 -26.28
C GLY A 618 36.89 39.93 -26.56
N ASN A 619 37.17 38.74 -26.01
CA ASN A 619 38.37 37.95 -26.28
C ASN A 619 38.05 36.55 -26.80
N GLN A 620 38.20 35.47 -26.00
CA GLN A 620 37.99 34.11 -26.47
C GLN A 620 36.55 33.63 -26.23
N ASN A 621 35.93 33.07 -27.25
CA ASN A 621 34.54 32.62 -27.23
C ASN A 621 34.47 31.15 -27.58
N TYR A 622 34.22 30.32 -26.57
CA TYR A 622 34.24 28.86 -26.70
C TYR A 622 32.86 28.26 -26.53
N ALA A 623 32.29 27.75 -27.61
CA ALA A 623 31.08 26.92 -27.57
C ALA A 623 31.46 25.48 -27.94
N GLY A 624 31.05 24.48 -27.15
CA GLY A 624 31.30 23.06 -27.46
C GLY A 624 30.12 22.16 -27.11
N LYS A 625 30.05 20.98 -27.74
CA LYS A 625 28.92 20.06 -27.56
C LYS A 625 28.93 19.39 -26.20
N PHE A 626 30.10 19.14 -25.64
CA PHE A 626 30.33 18.65 -24.29
C PHE A 626 30.88 19.75 -23.38
N PHE A 627 32.01 20.37 -23.73
CA PHE A 627 32.56 21.50 -22.96
C PHE A 627 32.92 22.72 -23.81
N GLY A 628 32.79 23.91 -23.22
CA GLY A 628 33.21 25.16 -23.84
C GLY A 628 34.73 25.32 -23.79
N GLY A 629 35.28 25.62 -22.62
CA GLY A 629 36.71 25.91 -22.44
C GLY A 629 37.46 24.97 -21.50
N LYS A 630 38.78 25.13 -21.46
CA LYS A 630 39.65 24.56 -20.43
C LYS A 630 40.02 25.67 -19.46
N TYR A 631 39.98 25.42 -18.15
CA TYR A 631 40.32 26.45 -17.15
C TYR A 631 41.77 26.95 -17.29
N ASN A 632 42.68 26.09 -17.75
CA ASN A 632 44.06 26.42 -18.12
C ASN A 632 44.46 25.59 -19.36
N SER A 633 45.48 26.03 -20.11
CA SER A 633 45.96 25.33 -21.31
C SER A 633 46.51 23.92 -21.06
N ASN A 634 47.08 23.68 -19.86
CA ASN A 634 47.72 22.41 -19.47
C ASN A 634 46.88 21.56 -18.50
N ILE A 635 45.60 21.32 -18.81
CA ILE A 635 44.76 20.43 -17.99
C ILE A 635 44.67 19.02 -18.58
N ASN A 636 44.73 18.03 -17.69
CA ASN A 636 44.49 16.62 -18.01
C ASN A 636 43.12 16.21 -17.47
N PHE A 637 42.30 15.57 -18.29
CA PHE A 637 41.04 14.94 -17.88
C PHE A 637 40.86 13.61 -18.63
N THR A 638 39.96 12.77 -18.13
CA THR A 638 39.67 11.46 -18.72
C THR A 638 38.23 11.37 -19.19
N LEU A 639 38.01 10.71 -20.31
CA LEU A 639 36.71 10.46 -20.91
C LEU A 639 36.52 8.95 -21.05
N ASP A 640 35.42 8.41 -20.57
CA ASP A 640 35.06 7.01 -20.73
C ASP A 640 33.56 6.91 -21.00
N ASN A 641 33.16 6.27 -22.11
CA ASN A 641 31.76 6.07 -22.43
C ASN A 641 30.89 7.35 -22.38
N ILE A 642 31.29 8.36 -23.16
CA ILE A 642 30.56 9.64 -23.29
C ILE A 642 29.79 9.63 -24.61
N HIS A 643 28.48 9.87 -24.56
CA HIS A 643 27.59 9.89 -25.73
C HIS A 643 26.77 11.19 -25.78
N ILE A 644 26.74 11.83 -26.94
CA ILE A 644 25.93 13.03 -27.20
C ILE A 644 25.11 12.81 -28.47
N TYR A 645 23.81 13.06 -28.39
CA TYR A 645 22.87 12.93 -29.49
C TYR A 645 22.39 14.32 -29.92
N HIS A 646 22.56 14.68 -31.19
CA HIS A 646 22.06 15.96 -31.72
C HIS A 646 21.61 15.84 -33.18
N LYS A 647 20.76 16.78 -33.62
CA LYS A 647 20.29 16.83 -35.00
C LYS A 647 21.42 17.25 -35.95
N ASP A 648 21.48 16.60 -37.11
CA ASP A 648 22.44 16.89 -38.16
C ASP A 648 22.25 18.30 -38.72
N GLY A 649 23.36 18.97 -39.05
CA GLY A 649 23.38 20.38 -39.48
C GLY A 649 23.16 21.42 -38.37
N GLU A 650 22.87 21.02 -37.13
CA GLU A 650 22.75 21.92 -35.97
C GLU A 650 24.05 21.99 -35.15
N LEU A 651 24.16 23.01 -34.29
CA LEU A 651 25.31 23.24 -33.40
C LEU A 651 26.66 23.36 -34.12
N THR A 652 26.65 23.92 -35.34
CA THR A 652 27.86 24.11 -36.18
C THR A 652 28.86 25.09 -35.58
N ASN A 653 28.43 25.96 -34.67
CA ASN A 653 29.28 26.89 -33.95
C ASN A 653 29.90 26.28 -32.67
N ALA A 654 29.38 25.13 -32.21
CA ALA A 654 29.78 24.52 -30.94
C ALA A 654 30.91 23.50 -31.16
N ILE A 655 32.11 23.98 -31.53
CA ILE A 655 33.26 23.16 -31.96
C ILE A 655 34.47 23.18 -31.00
N ALA A 656 34.37 23.84 -29.83
CA ALA A 656 35.53 24.05 -28.95
C ALA A 656 36.15 22.75 -28.37
N ASP A 657 35.42 21.64 -28.43
CA ASP A 657 35.85 20.31 -27.99
C ASP A 657 36.02 19.30 -29.14
N GLU A 658 36.10 19.78 -30.39
CA GLU A 658 36.16 18.94 -31.60
C GLU A 658 37.35 17.95 -31.62
N ASP A 659 38.49 18.33 -31.02
CA ASP A 659 39.67 17.47 -30.86
C ASP A 659 39.37 16.16 -30.10
N TYR A 660 38.28 16.13 -29.35
CA TYR A 660 37.86 14.99 -28.53
C TYR A 660 36.70 14.20 -29.16
N TRP A 661 36.20 14.62 -30.32
CA TRP A 661 35.05 13.96 -30.93
C TRP A 661 35.44 12.65 -31.61
N ASN A 662 34.46 11.75 -31.62
CA ASN A 662 34.38 10.59 -32.49
C ASN A 662 33.00 10.62 -33.15
N ASP A 663 32.95 10.56 -34.48
CA ASP A 663 31.72 10.29 -35.21
C ASP A 663 31.28 8.85 -34.97
N PHE A 664 30.27 8.66 -34.13
CA PHE A 664 29.77 7.34 -33.77
C PHE A 664 29.05 6.67 -34.93
N ASN A 665 28.35 7.44 -35.77
CA ASN A 665 27.61 6.91 -36.91
C ASN A 665 28.54 6.22 -37.92
N THR A 666 29.79 6.69 -38.02
CA THR A 666 30.81 6.13 -38.92
C THR A 666 31.72 5.11 -38.24
N ASN A 667 32.23 5.41 -37.05
CA ASN A 667 33.30 4.63 -36.43
C ASN A 667 32.83 3.67 -35.32
N GLY A 668 31.56 3.74 -34.91
CA GLY A 668 31.09 3.08 -33.71
C GLY A 668 31.73 3.66 -32.44
N TYR A 669 31.79 2.87 -31.37
CA TYR A 669 32.33 3.32 -30.08
C TYR A 669 33.87 3.47 -30.10
N ILE A 670 34.36 4.63 -29.66
CA ILE A 670 35.77 4.87 -29.37
C ILE A 670 35.96 5.30 -27.92
N SER A 671 36.85 4.60 -27.22
CA SER A 671 37.28 4.93 -25.85
C SER A 671 38.07 6.24 -25.81
N ASN A 672 38.01 6.98 -24.69
CA ASN A 672 38.70 8.27 -24.52
C ASN A 672 38.25 9.38 -25.49
N LYS A 673 37.08 9.22 -26.13
CA LYS A 673 36.47 10.20 -27.03
C LYS A 673 35.02 10.48 -26.64
N ILE A 674 34.51 11.62 -27.09
CA ILE A 674 33.10 12.00 -27.05
C ILE A 674 32.45 11.38 -28.28
N ASN A 675 31.60 10.37 -28.08
CA ASN A 675 30.92 9.68 -29.17
C ASN A 675 29.69 10.50 -29.59
N ILE A 676 29.79 11.19 -30.72
CA ILE A 676 28.76 12.05 -31.28
C ILE A 676 27.83 11.23 -32.17
N HIS A 677 26.54 11.22 -31.83
CA HIS A 677 25.46 10.62 -32.59
C HIS A 677 24.71 11.73 -33.31
N THR A 678 24.75 11.73 -34.64
CA THR A 678 23.96 12.64 -35.45
C THR A 678 22.69 11.95 -35.92
N TYR A 679 21.56 12.65 -35.84
CA TYR A 679 20.27 12.16 -36.33
C TYR A 679 19.59 13.17 -37.25
N ASN A 680 18.72 12.69 -38.12
CA ASN A 680 17.79 13.53 -38.88
C ASN A 680 16.36 13.23 -38.44
N ASP A 681 15.38 13.90 -39.03
CA ASP A 681 13.98 13.76 -38.65
C ASP A 681 13.46 12.31 -38.75
N ASN A 682 14.04 11.48 -39.63
CA ASN A 682 13.65 10.06 -39.78
C ASN A 682 14.33 9.14 -38.75
N THR A 683 15.47 9.53 -38.18
CA THR A 683 16.25 8.68 -37.25
C THR A 683 16.24 9.20 -35.81
N GLN A 684 15.57 10.32 -35.55
CA GLN A 684 15.48 10.93 -34.22
C GLN A 684 14.91 9.96 -33.18
N GLU A 685 13.80 9.30 -33.47
CA GLU A 685 13.13 8.39 -32.53
C GLU A 685 14.05 7.22 -32.14
N SER A 686 14.70 6.57 -33.11
CA SER A 686 15.62 5.46 -32.80
C SER A 686 16.83 5.91 -31.97
N ASN A 687 17.35 7.13 -32.22
CA ASN A 687 18.43 7.70 -31.41
C ASN A 687 17.96 8.08 -30.01
N TYR A 688 16.73 8.56 -29.88
CA TYR A 688 16.14 8.85 -28.58
C TYR A 688 15.91 7.57 -27.77
N GLN A 689 15.45 6.49 -28.39
CA GLN A 689 15.34 5.18 -27.75
C GLN A 689 16.71 4.61 -27.34
N ASP A 690 17.75 4.79 -28.17
CA ASP A 690 19.12 4.42 -27.80
C ASP A 690 19.62 5.22 -26.58
N PHE A 691 19.36 6.52 -26.54
CA PHE A 691 19.63 7.37 -25.38
C PHE A 691 18.90 6.85 -24.14
N LEU A 692 17.58 6.60 -24.24
CA LEU A 692 16.76 6.09 -23.14
C LEU A 692 17.26 4.74 -22.61
N SER A 693 17.74 3.85 -23.49
CA SER A 693 18.29 2.54 -23.09
C SER A 693 19.48 2.67 -22.13
N LYS A 694 20.25 3.77 -22.25
CA LYS A 694 21.39 4.09 -21.39
C LYS A 694 20.96 4.94 -20.19
N ALA A 695 20.12 5.96 -20.41
CA ALA A 695 19.65 6.83 -19.34
C ALA A 695 18.84 6.06 -18.29
N ASN A 696 18.05 5.06 -18.70
CA ASN A 696 17.23 4.25 -17.78
C ASN A 696 18.03 3.27 -16.91
N THR A 697 19.31 3.02 -17.20
CA THR A 697 20.16 2.23 -16.29
C THR A 697 20.66 3.04 -15.10
N ILE A 698 20.46 4.36 -15.10
CA ILE A 698 20.85 5.24 -14.00
C ILE A 698 19.86 5.06 -12.85
N GLU A 699 20.40 4.75 -11.67
CA GLU A 699 19.62 4.57 -10.44
C GLU A 699 18.88 5.88 -10.07
N LYS A 700 17.62 5.74 -9.64
CA LYS A 700 16.75 6.87 -9.28
C LYS A 700 16.71 7.06 -7.76
N PRO A 701 16.44 8.29 -7.26
CA PRO A 701 16.30 8.54 -5.83
C PRO A 701 15.19 7.70 -5.18
N ILE A 702 15.46 7.17 -3.99
CA ILE A 702 14.43 6.63 -3.09
C ILE A 702 13.76 7.80 -2.36
N LEU A 703 12.46 7.99 -2.57
CA LEU A 703 11.71 9.08 -1.95
C LEU A 703 11.39 8.79 -0.47
N PRO A 704 11.21 9.83 0.38
CA PRO A 704 10.80 9.65 1.76
C PRO A 704 9.42 9.01 1.86
N SER A 705 9.30 7.92 2.59
CA SER A 705 8.03 7.25 2.89
C SER A 705 7.47 7.69 4.24
N ASN A 706 6.19 8.06 4.26
CA ASN A 706 5.50 8.43 5.48
C ASN A 706 5.00 7.17 6.21
N PRO A 707 5.40 6.91 7.47
CA PRO A 707 5.00 5.72 8.22
C PRO A 707 3.48 5.64 8.48
N SER A 708 2.76 6.77 8.42
CA SER A 708 1.30 6.85 8.53
C SER A 708 0.55 6.59 7.22
N ASN A 709 1.25 6.47 6.08
CA ASN A 709 0.66 6.03 4.81
C ASN A 709 0.83 4.51 4.66
N PRO A 710 -0.25 3.70 4.70
CA PRO A 710 -0.18 2.24 4.77
C PRO A 710 0.21 1.55 3.45
N THR A 711 0.32 2.28 2.34
CA THR A 711 0.42 1.68 0.98
C THR A 711 1.83 1.37 0.50
N ASN A 712 2.88 1.61 1.30
CA ASN A 712 4.24 1.27 0.90
C ASN A 712 4.90 0.38 1.97
N PRO A 713 5.04 -0.94 1.74
CA PRO A 713 5.83 -1.76 2.64
C PRO A 713 7.30 -1.39 2.45
N ASP A 714 7.81 -0.50 3.30
CA ASP A 714 9.25 -0.21 3.43
C ASP A 714 10.06 -1.44 3.93
N VAL A 715 9.40 -2.60 4.13
CA VAL A 715 9.96 -3.81 4.71
C VAL A 715 10.08 -4.89 3.64
N ILE A 716 11.31 -5.34 3.39
CA ILE A 716 11.57 -6.54 2.59
C ILE A 716 11.27 -7.76 3.46
N LEU A 717 10.24 -8.51 3.10
CA LEU A 717 9.87 -9.76 3.78
C LEU A 717 10.89 -10.86 3.48
N GLY A 718 11.17 -11.70 4.47
CA GLY A 718 11.93 -12.95 4.33
C GLY A 718 11.04 -14.19 4.35
N ASN A 719 11.63 -15.36 4.07
CA ASN A 719 10.93 -16.65 4.09
C ASN A 719 10.19 -16.94 5.40
N ASP A 720 10.71 -16.42 6.50
CA ASP A 720 10.19 -16.57 7.86
C ASP A 720 9.09 -15.56 8.21
N ASP A 721 8.84 -14.57 7.36
CA ASP A 721 7.80 -13.55 7.54
C ASP A 721 6.48 -13.92 6.86
N VAL A 722 6.49 -14.93 5.99
CA VAL A 722 5.30 -15.38 5.25
C VAL A 722 4.80 -16.73 5.76
N ILE A 723 3.52 -17.01 5.46
CA ILE A 723 2.91 -18.31 5.76
C ILE A 723 3.68 -19.45 5.07
N SER A 724 3.84 -20.56 5.78
CA SER A 724 4.50 -21.77 5.26
C SER A 724 3.79 -22.29 3.99
N ALA A 725 4.58 -22.55 2.93
CA ALA A 725 4.07 -23.22 1.74
C ALA A 725 3.46 -24.60 2.04
N ASN A 726 3.97 -25.31 3.05
CA ASN A 726 3.45 -26.60 3.47
C ASN A 726 2.06 -26.48 4.13
N ASP A 727 1.84 -25.44 4.94
CA ASP A 727 0.53 -25.17 5.55
C ASP A 727 -0.50 -24.86 4.46
N LEU A 728 -0.14 -24.00 3.51
CA LEU A 728 -1.00 -23.69 2.35
C LEU A 728 -1.34 -24.95 1.54
N ASN A 729 -0.35 -25.79 1.22
CA ASN A 729 -0.55 -27.03 0.48
C ASN A 729 -1.49 -27.97 1.23
N THR A 730 -1.30 -28.11 2.55
CA THR A 730 -2.14 -28.96 3.41
C THR A 730 -3.59 -28.47 3.39
N TRP A 731 -3.83 -27.18 3.65
CA TRP A 731 -5.18 -26.63 3.70
C TRP A 731 -5.88 -26.67 2.35
N LEU A 732 -5.17 -26.39 1.26
CA LEU A 732 -5.72 -26.54 -0.09
C LEU A 732 -6.02 -28.00 -0.43
N GLY A 733 -5.17 -28.94 0.00
CA GLY A 733 -5.40 -30.37 -0.15
C GLY A 733 -6.66 -30.83 0.58
N GLU A 734 -6.83 -30.44 1.84
CA GLU A 734 -8.03 -30.73 2.64
C GLU A 734 -9.30 -30.17 1.98
N ILE A 735 -9.25 -28.93 1.49
CA ILE A 735 -10.38 -28.30 0.80
C ILE A 735 -10.75 -29.06 -0.48
N LEU A 736 -9.76 -29.44 -1.28
CA LEU A 736 -9.98 -30.11 -2.57
C LEU A 736 -10.37 -31.58 -2.42
N ALA A 737 -10.01 -32.23 -1.30
CA ALA A 737 -10.36 -33.62 -1.01
C ALA A 737 -11.67 -33.77 -0.22
N GLY A 738 -12.24 -32.67 0.29
CA GLY A 738 -13.46 -32.68 1.09
C GLY A 738 -14.69 -33.22 0.35
N ASN A 739 -15.64 -33.76 1.12
CA ASN A 739 -16.93 -34.22 0.62
C ASN A 739 -18.02 -33.26 1.10
N TYR A 740 -18.66 -32.59 0.15
CA TYR A 740 -19.61 -31.52 0.42
C TYR A 740 -20.99 -31.88 -0.12
N TRP A 741 -22.04 -31.35 0.51
CA TRP A 741 -23.38 -31.54 -0.01
C TRP A 741 -24.29 -30.35 0.29
N ILE A 742 -25.37 -30.25 -0.49
CA ILE A 742 -26.45 -29.31 -0.24
C ILE A 742 -27.78 -30.05 -0.22
N ASP A 743 -28.61 -29.75 0.77
CA ASP A 743 -29.97 -30.29 0.86
C ASP A 743 -30.94 -29.32 0.18
N ILE A 744 -31.79 -29.82 -0.72
CA ILE A 744 -32.81 -28.99 -1.37
C ILE A 744 -33.80 -28.38 -0.36
N ASN A 745 -33.92 -28.96 0.84
CA ASN A 745 -34.74 -28.44 1.93
C ASN A 745 -34.02 -27.33 2.74
N ASP A 746 -32.70 -27.22 2.65
CA ASP A 746 -31.87 -26.17 3.27
C ASP A 746 -30.79 -25.65 2.31
N LEU A 747 -31.21 -24.75 1.40
CA LEU A 747 -30.33 -24.12 0.42
C LEU A 747 -29.52 -22.94 0.97
N ASN A 748 -29.57 -22.70 2.28
CA ASN A 748 -28.87 -21.58 2.90
C ASN A 748 -27.43 -21.93 3.30
N SER A 749 -27.09 -23.22 3.38
CA SER A 749 -25.75 -23.66 3.79
C SER A 749 -25.29 -24.92 3.08
N ILE A 750 -24.05 -24.91 2.60
CA ILE A 750 -23.35 -26.12 2.14
C ILE A 750 -22.86 -26.87 3.38
N LYS A 751 -23.17 -28.16 3.45
CA LYS A 751 -22.80 -29.07 4.54
C LYS A 751 -21.51 -29.83 4.19
N GLY A 752 -20.94 -30.52 5.18
CA GLY A 752 -19.65 -31.21 5.05
C GLY A 752 -18.42 -30.31 5.22
N ILE A 753 -18.62 -29.03 5.58
CA ILE A 753 -17.53 -28.08 5.82
C ILE A 753 -17.31 -27.94 7.32
N SER A 754 -16.22 -28.49 7.84
CA SER A 754 -15.82 -28.33 9.25
C SER A 754 -15.46 -26.87 9.57
N GLU A 755 -15.48 -26.49 10.85
CA GLU A 755 -15.04 -25.14 11.27
C GLU A 755 -13.58 -24.87 10.89
N GLU A 756 -12.71 -25.88 10.93
CA GLU A 756 -11.30 -25.76 10.54
C GLU A 756 -11.14 -25.48 9.04
N LEU A 757 -11.97 -26.13 8.21
CA LEU A 757 -12.06 -25.90 6.77
C LEU A 757 -12.60 -24.50 6.46
N LYS A 758 -13.62 -24.02 7.20
CA LYS A 758 -14.12 -22.64 7.07
C LYS A 758 -13.02 -21.62 7.37
N GLN A 759 -12.23 -21.86 8.41
CA GLN A 759 -11.07 -21.03 8.74
C GLN A 759 -9.99 -21.09 7.66
N SER A 760 -9.68 -22.27 7.11
CA SER A 760 -8.75 -22.44 5.98
C SER A 760 -9.19 -21.64 4.75
N ILE A 761 -10.47 -21.74 4.37
CA ILE A 761 -11.05 -21.00 3.25
C ILE A 761 -10.95 -19.49 3.51
N SER A 762 -11.37 -19.05 4.71
CA SER A 762 -11.32 -17.64 5.08
C SER A 762 -9.90 -17.08 5.05
N PHE A 763 -8.93 -17.85 5.54
CA PHE A 763 -7.51 -17.50 5.49
C PHE A 763 -7.02 -17.32 4.05
N LEU A 764 -7.26 -18.30 3.18
CA LEU A 764 -6.78 -18.30 1.79
C LEU A 764 -7.39 -17.15 0.98
N GLU A 765 -8.69 -16.89 1.17
CA GLU A 765 -9.38 -15.78 0.50
C GLU A 765 -8.85 -14.42 0.94
N ALA A 766 -8.60 -14.24 2.24
CA ALA A 766 -8.04 -13.02 2.77
C ALA A 766 -6.57 -12.83 2.36
N LEU A 767 -5.79 -13.91 2.30
CA LEU A 767 -4.39 -13.90 1.89
C LEU A 767 -4.23 -13.49 0.43
N TYR A 768 -4.84 -14.25 -0.49
CA TYR A 768 -4.71 -14.01 -1.93
C TYR A 768 -5.59 -12.87 -2.45
N GLY A 769 -6.51 -12.36 -1.63
CA GLY A 769 -7.29 -11.16 -1.93
C GLY A 769 -6.51 -9.84 -1.74
N GLN A 770 -5.32 -9.88 -1.14
CA GLN A 770 -4.46 -8.71 -0.97
C GLN A 770 -3.71 -8.37 -2.26
N GLU A 771 -3.64 -7.06 -2.56
CA GLU A 771 -2.86 -6.54 -3.67
C GLU A 771 -1.36 -6.86 -3.50
N GLY A 772 -0.74 -7.41 -4.54
CA GLY A 772 0.69 -7.77 -4.58
C GLY A 772 1.08 -9.04 -3.81
N MET A 773 0.17 -9.65 -3.03
CA MET A 773 0.53 -10.77 -2.15
C MET A 773 0.91 -12.03 -2.93
N LYS A 774 0.30 -12.24 -4.11
CA LYS A 774 0.67 -13.35 -5.01
C LYS A 774 2.13 -13.21 -5.45
N GLU A 775 2.50 -12.05 -5.98
CA GLU A 775 3.84 -11.78 -6.48
C GLU A 775 4.89 -11.93 -5.36
N ILE A 776 4.56 -11.47 -4.16
CA ILE A 776 5.39 -11.64 -2.96
C ILE A 776 5.60 -13.13 -2.65
N LEU A 777 4.54 -13.92 -2.54
CA LEU A 777 4.66 -15.35 -2.22
C LEU A 777 5.40 -16.13 -3.31
N GLU A 778 5.11 -15.89 -4.59
CA GLU A 778 5.78 -16.56 -5.71
C GLU A 778 7.28 -16.24 -5.80
N SER A 779 7.72 -15.11 -5.26
CA SER A 779 9.15 -14.74 -5.19
C SER A 779 9.97 -15.65 -4.28
N PHE A 780 9.34 -16.32 -3.30
CA PHE A 780 10.01 -17.20 -2.34
C PHE A 780 10.19 -18.64 -2.81
N GLY A 781 9.53 -19.07 -3.89
CA GLY A 781 9.75 -20.40 -4.45
C GLY A 781 8.60 -20.96 -5.30
N ASN A 782 8.89 -22.09 -5.97
CA ASN A 782 7.92 -22.74 -6.86
C ASN A 782 6.73 -23.37 -6.13
N ASP A 783 6.89 -23.75 -4.86
CA ASP A 783 5.79 -24.31 -4.08
C ASP A 783 4.63 -23.31 -3.92
N TYR A 784 4.93 -22.02 -3.78
CA TYR A 784 3.93 -20.96 -3.73
C TYR A 784 3.19 -20.78 -5.06
N LYS A 785 3.85 -21.00 -6.21
CA LYS A 785 3.19 -21.02 -7.52
C LYS A 785 2.21 -22.18 -7.63
N THR A 786 2.58 -23.36 -7.10
CA THR A 786 1.69 -24.52 -7.04
C THR A 786 0.49 -24.27 -6.13
N ASN A 787 0.74 -23.72 -4.93
CA ASN A 787 -0.31 -23.30 -4.01
C ASN A 787 -1.31 -22.33 -4.67
N TYR A 788 -0.80 -21.31 -5.35
CA TYR A 788 -1.66 -20.33 -6.01
C TYR A 788 -2.50 -20.94 -7.15
N LYS A 789 -1.94 -21.85 -7.95
CA LYS A 789 -2.71 -22.60 -8.96
C LYS A 789 -3.84 -23.42 -8.33
N ASN A 790 -3.56 -24.09 -7.22
CA ASN A 790 -4.56 -24.86 -6.48
C ASN A 790 -5.65 -23.96 -5.87
N TYR A 791 -5.25 -22.81 -5.33
CA TYR A 791 -6.19 -21.78 -4.86
C TYR A 791 -7.07 -21.24 -5.99
N GLN A 792 -6.52 -20.95 -7.17
CA GLN A 792 -7.32 -20.53 -8.33
C GLN A 792 -8.33 -21.60 -8.75
N LYS A 793 -7.93 -22.87 -8.75
CA LYS A 793 -8.84 -24.00 -9.02
C LYS A 793 -9.97 -24.02 -7.99
N PHE A 794 -9.66 -23.91 -6.71
CA PHE A 794 -10.66 -23.79 -5.64
C PHE A 794 -11.59 -22.59 -5.85
N ALA A 795 -11.05 -21.40 -6.07
CA ALA A 795 -11.84 -20.17 -6.23
C ALA A 795 -12.80 -20.25 -7.43
N THR A 796 -12.32 -20.80 -8.55
CA THR A 796 -13.12 -21.03 -9.76
C THR A 796 -14.25 -22.04 -9.48
N ASN A 797 -13.91 -23.17 -8.85
CA ASN A 797 -14.90 -24.19 -8.50
C ASN A 797 -15.97 -23.65 -7.54
N LYS A 798 -15.56 -22.87 -6.52
CA LYS A 798 -16.48 -22.21 -5.59
C LYS A 798 -17.42 -21.24 -6.31
N ALA A 799 -16.89 -20.39 -7.20
CA ALA A 799 -17.70 -19.44 -7.97
C ALA A 799 -18.73 -20.16 -8.86
N ASN A 800 -18.28 -21.19 -9.60
CA ASN A 800 -19.16 -21.99 -10.45
C ASN A 800 -20.25 -22.71 -9.65
N LEU A 801 -19.90 -23.27 -8.48
CA LEU A 801 -20.85 -23.94 -7.60
C LEU A 801 -21.89 -22.96 -7.04
N LEU A 802 -21.47 -21.78 -6.58
CA LEU A 802 -22.39 -20.77 -6.07
C LEU A 802 -23.32 -20.23 -7.17
N ALA A 803 -22.81 -20.03 -8.39
CA ALA A 803 -23.62 -19.66 -9.55
C ALA A 803 -24.65 -20.74 -9.87
N PHE A 804 -24.23 -22.02 -9.91
CA PHE A 804 -25.15 -23.14 -10.12
C PHE A 804 -26.26 -23.19 -9.05
N ILE A 805 -25.91 -23.07 -7.77
CA ILE A 805 -26.87 -23.11 -6.66
C ILE A 805 -27.88 -21.96 -6.79
N ASN A 806 -27.41 -20.75 -7.09
CA ASN A 806 -28.26 -19.56 -7.12
C ASN A 806 -29.10 -19.46 -8.39
N ASP A 807 -28.54 -19.80 -9.55
CA ASP A 807 -29.15 -19.53 -10.85
C ASP A 807 -29.96 -20.72 -11.37
N LYS A 808 -29.71 -21.93 -10.86
CA LYS A 808 -30.37 -23.16 -11.33
C LYS A 808 -31.10 -23.90 -10.21
N LEU A 809 -30.39 -24.29 -9.15
CA LEU A 809 -30.97 -25.14 -8.10
C LEU A 809 -32.05 -24.41 -7.28
N LYS A 810 -31.77 -23.21 -6.78
CA LYS A 810 -32.75 -22.40 -6.02
C LYS A 810 -34.04 -22.11 -6.82
N PRO A 811 -33.98 -21.68 -8.09
CA PRO A 811 -35.17 -21.51 -8.91
C PRO A 811 -35.97 -22.80 -9.11
N LEU A 812 -35.30 -23.92 -9.37
CA LEU A 812 -35.95 -25.22 -9.55
C LEU A 812 -36.70 -25.65 -8.28
N VAL A 813 -36.05 -25.54 -7.11
CA VAL A 813 -36.67 -25.86 -5.82
C VAL A 813 -37.84 -24.95 -5.53
N LYS A 814 -37.70 -23.64 -5.78
CA LYS A 814 -38.80 -22.68 -5.61
C LYS A 814 -39.99 -22.99 -6.52
N GLN A 815 -39.74 -23.32 -7.79
CA GLN A 815 -40.77 -23.67 -8.76
C GLN A 815 -41.51 -24.94 -8.35
N SER A 816 -40.77 -25.99 -7.96
CA SER A 816 -41.35 -27.27 -7.56
C SER A 816 -42.17 -27.15 -6.27
N ASN A 817 -41.65 -26.46 -5.25
CA ASN A 817 -42.39 -26.21 -4.01
C ASN A 817 -43.67 -25.41 -4.25
N LYS A 818 -43.64 -24.43 -5.18
CA LYS A 818 -44.85 -23.72 -5.58
C LYS A 818 -45.85 -24.64 -6.29
N ALA A 819 -45.41 -25.44 -7.26
CA ALA A 819 -46.27 -26.37 -7.97
C ALA A 819 -46.93 -27.39 -7.02
N PHE A 820 -46.21 -27.84 -5.99
CA PHE A 820 -46.74 -28.73 -4.96
C PHE A 820 -47.84 -28.08 -4.11
N ILE A 821 -47.65 -26.82 -3.70
CA ILE A 821 -48.67 -26.04 -2.98
C ILE A 821 -49.90 -25.81 -3.86
N ASP A 822 -49.68 -25.43 -5.12
CA ASP A 822 -50.76 -25.21 -6.09
C ASP A 822 -51.52 -26.52 -6.38
N LEU A 823 -50.81 -27.66 -6.45
CA LEU A 823 -51.41 -28.99 -6.64
C LEU A 823 -52.30 -29.37 -5.44
N LYS A 824 -51.81 -29.21 -4.21
CA LYS A 824 -52.62 -29.44 -3.00
C LYS A 824 -53.89 -28.59 -3.02
N THR A 825 -53.77 -27.34 -3.43
CA THR A 825 -54.91 -26.42 -3.54
C THR A 825 -55.90 -26.87 -4.61
N ALA A 826 -55.40 -27.23 -5.80
CA ALA A 826 -56.21 -27.73 -6.90
C ALA A 826 -56.93 -29.04 -6.54
N GLN A 827 -56.29 -29.93 -5.79
CA GLN A 827 -56.87 -31.20 -5.32
C GLN A 827 -58.02 -30.98 -4.33
N GLU A 828 -57.88 -30.05 -3.39
CA GLU A 828 -58.98 -29.68 -2.49
C GLU A 828 -60.14 -29.00 -3.24
N GLN A 829 -59.83 -28.12 -4.21
CA GLN A 829 -60.86 -27.51 -5.06
C GLN A 829 -61.58 -28.55 -5.93
N LEU A 830 -60.84 -29.51 -6.48
CA LEU A 830 -61.38 -30.60 -7.29
C LEU A 830 -62.35 -31.46 -6.47
N LYS A 831 -61.97 -31.80 -5.23
CA LYS A 831 -62.83 -32.52 -4.28
C LYS A 831 -64.16 -31.80 -4.06
N ILE A 832 -64.11 -30.47 -3.88
CA ILE A 832 -65.31 -29.63 -3.73
C ILE A 832 -66.14 -29.60 -5.04
N ALA A 833 -65.49 -29.49 -6.19
CA ALA A 833 -66.16 -29.45 -7.50
C ALA A 833 -66.89 -30.76 -7.81
N ILE A 834 -66.27 -31.92 -7.54
CA ILE A 834 -66.89 -33.25 -7.67
C ILE A 834 -68.15 -33.33 -6.80
N ALA A 835 -68.05 -32.93 -5.53
CA ALA A 835 -69.20 -32.96 -4.62
C ALA A 835 -70.36 -32.09 -5.13
N LYS A 836 -70.06 -30.89 -5.65
CA LYS A 836 -71.07 -29.99 -6.24
C LYS A 836 -71.73 -30.58 -7.49
N TYR A 837 -70.95 -31.20 -8.37
CA TYR A 837 -71.46 -31.87 -9.56
C TYR A 837 -72.41 -33.02 -9.17
N ASN A 838 -71.98 -33.91 -8.27
CA ASN A 838 -72.76 -35.06 -7.83
C ASN A 838 -74.05 -34.64 -7.10
N ASP A 839 -73.99 -33.62 -6.24
CA ASP A 839 -75.18 -33.06 -5.58
C ASP A 839 -76.19 -32.50 -6.59
N TYR A 840 -75.72 -31.85 -7.66
CA TYR A 840 -76.59 -31.36 -8.73
C TYR A 840 -77.21 -32.52 -9.54
N VAL A 841 -76.41 -33.53 -9.94
CA VAL A 841 -76.90 -34.73 -10.63
C VAL A 841 -77.95 -35.47 -9.79
N LYS A 842 -77.71 -35.63 -8.49
CA LYS A 842 -78.66 -36.24 -7.57
C LYS A 842 -80.01 -35.51 -7.57
N LYS A 843 -79.99 -34.18 -7.46
CA LYS A 843 -81.21 -33.35 -7.53
C LYS A 843 -81.93 -33.49 -8.87
N VAL A 844 -81.19 -33.57 -9.98
CA VAL A 844 -81.77 -33.78 -11.33
C VAL A 844 -82.42 -35.16 -11.44
N ASN A 845 -81.80 -36.21 -10.90
CA ASN A 845 -82.38 -37.57 -10.87
C ASN A 845 -83.63 -37.66 -9.99
N GLU A 846 -83.70 -36.89 -8.89
CA GLU A 846 -84.89 -36.79 -8.02
C GLU A 846 -86.04 -35.99 -8.66
N ASN A 847 -85.72 -35.02 -9.54
CA ASN A 847 -86.70 -34.25 -10.31
C ASN A 847 -86.18 -33.86 -11.71
N PRO A 848 -86.51 -34.62 -12.78
CA PRO A 848 -85.98 -34.36 -14.12
C PRO A 848 -86.28 -32.96 -14.70
N SER A 849 -87.32 -32.28 -14.21
CA SER A 849 -87.72 -30.95 -14.70
C SER A 849 -86.74 -29.81 -14.35
N ILE A 850 -85.82 -30.03 -13.41
CA ILE A 850 -84.81 -29.03 -13.00
C ILE A 850 -83.50 -29.12 -13.79
N LYS A 851 -83.41 -30.03 -14.78
CA LYS A 851 -82.23 -30.22 -15.61
C LYS A 851 -81.96 -28.96 -16.42
N ASN A 852 -80.78 -28.36 -16.21
CA ASN A 852 -80.24 -27.28 -17.02
C ASN A 852 -78.89 -27.72 -17.59
N ASP A 853 -78.87 -28.00 -18.90
CA ASP A 853 -77.68 -28.52 -19.57
C ASP A 853 -76.51 -27.52 -19.49
N ALA A 854 -76.77 -26.20 -19.45
CA ALA A 854 -75.70 -25.20 -19.31
C ALA A 854 -75.05 -25.24 -17.92
N THR A 855 -75.84 -25.43 -16.85
CA THR A 855 -75.31 -25.58 -15.48
C THR A 855 -74.56 -26.89 -15.28
N LEU A 856 -75.11 -28.00 -15.79
CA LEU A 856 -74.46 -29.31 -15.73
C LEU A 856 -73.10 -29.29 -16.48
N ASN A 857 -73.09 -28.74 -17.70
CA ASN A 857 -71.87 -28.61 -18.51
C ASN A 857 -70.84 -27.70 -17.85
N ALA A 858 -71.27 -26.62 -17.19
CA ALA A 858 -70.36 -25.72 -16.46
C ALA A 858 -69.72 -26.39 -15.22
N LEU A 859 -70.50 -27.14 -14.43
CA LEU A 859 -69.97 -27.90 -13.29
C LEU A 859 -69.01 -29.00 -13.75
N LYS A 860 -69.34 -29.69 -14.85
CA LYS A 860 -68.47 -30.70 -15.46
C LYS A 860 -67.17 -30.08 -15.98
N ALA A 861 -67.26 -28.94 -16.67
CA ALA A 861 -66.10 -28.23 -17.19
C ALA A 861 -65.15 -27.76 -16.07
N GLU A 862 -65.68 -27.37 -14.90
CA GLU A 862 -64.85 -26.99 -13.75
C GLU A 862 -64.15 -28.18 -13.10
N VAL A 863 -64.83 -29.34 -12.99
CA VAL A 863 -64.18 -30.59 -12.58
C VAL A 863 -63.06 -30.97 -13.55
N ASP A 864 -63.32 -30.91 -14.86
CA ASP A 864 -62.34 -31.25 -15.89
C ASP A 864 -61.15 -30.27 -15.89
N ARG A 865 -61.41 -28.98 -15.70
CA ARG A 865 -60.36 -27.96 -15.60
C ARG A 865 -59.44 -28.21 -14.40
N LEU A 866 -60.00 -28.49 -13.23
CA LEU A 866 -59.23 -28.72 -12.00
C LEU A 866 -58.50 -30.07 -12.01
N ASP A 867 -59.10 -31.10 -12.61
CA ASP A 867 -58.47 -32.40 -12.84
C ASP A 867 -57.29 -32.28 -13.82
N ASN A 868 -57.45 -31.57 -14.93
CA ASN A 868 -56.38 -31.29 -15.88
C ASN A 868 -55.26 -30.44 -15.27
N LEU A 869 -55.61 -29.37 -14.54
CA LEU A 869 -54.62 -28.56 -13.83
C LEU A 869 -53.83 -29.39 -12.80
N SER A 870 -54.52 -30.29 -12.08
CA SER A 870 -53.85 -31.19 -11.13
C SER A 870 -52.90 -32.16 -11.82
N LYS A 871 -53.29 -32.73 -12.97
CA LYS A 871 -52.41 -33.58 -13.79
C LYS A 871 -51.20 -32.81 -14.31
N GLU A 872 -51.40 -31.59 -14.81
CA GLU A 872 -50.33 -30.72 -15.31
C GLU A 872 -49.33 -30.38 -14.21
N LEU A 873 -49.81 -29.99 -13.02
CA LEU A 873 -48.96 -29.68 -11.86
C LEU A 873 -48.22 -30.92 -11.36
N PHE A 874 -48.90 -32.07 -11.28
CA PHE A 874 -48.29 -33.36 -10.90
C PHE A 874 -47.18 -33.76 -11.90
N ALA A 875 -47.45 -33.66 -13.20
CA ALA A 875 -46.46 -33.90 -14.25
C ALA A 875 -45.31 -32.90 -14.17
N SER A 876 -45.57 -31.62 -13.89
CA SER A 876 -44.54 -30.60 -13.72
C SER A 876 -43.62 -30.91 -12.55
N ILE A 877 -44.13 -31.39 -11.41
CA ILE A 877 -43.33 -31.79 -10.25
C ILE A 877 -42.44 -32.99 -10.62
N ASN A 878 -42.99 -33.99 -11.32
CA ASN A 878 -42.23 -35.15 -11.77
C ASN A 878 -41.13 -34.79 -12.78
N ASN A 879 -41.42 -33.93 -13.76
CA ASN A 879 -40.42 -33.42 -14.70
C ASN A 879 -39.30 -32.66 -13.96
N ASN A 880 -39.66 -31.85 -12.96
CA ASN A 880 -38.67 -31.19 -12.11
C ASN A 880 -37.84 -32.19 -11.29
N GLN A 881 -38.43 -33.30 -10.84
CA GLN A 881 -37.73 -34.38 -10.14
C GLN A 881 -36.72 -35.09 -11.06
N GLU A 882 -37.06 -35.35 -12.32
CA GLU A 882 -36.14 -35.89 -13.33
C GLU A 882 -34.98 -34.91 -13.62
N LEU A 883 -35.28 -33.61 -13.72
CA LEU A 883 -34.26 -32.58 -13.89
C LEU A 883 -33.35 -32.47 -12.67
N LEU A 884 -33.91 -32.55 -11.46
CA LEU A 884 -33.14 -32.60 -10.22
C LEU A 884 -32.21 -33.82 -10.20
N GLN A 885 -32.69 -35.00 -10.63
CA GLN A 885 -31.88 -36.21 -10.71
C GLN A 885 -30.75 -36.07 -11.75
N THR A 886 -31.02 -35.40 -12.87
CA THR A 886 -29.99 -35.05 -13.85
C THR A 886 -28.92 -34.15 -13.22
N TYR A 887 -29.31 -33.18 -12.41
CA TYR A 887 -28.37 -32.32 -11.67
C TYR A 887 -27.61 -33.10 -10.60
N GLN A 888 -28.26 -34.01 -9.85
CA GLN A 888 -27.63 -34.87 -8.85
C GLN A 888 -26.55 -35.74 -9.47
N ASN A 889 -26.86 -36.42 -10.58
CA ASN A 889 -25.92 -37.28 -11.30
C ASN A 889 -24.76 -36.46 -11.86
N LYS A 890 -25.06 -35.36 -12.56
CA LYS A 890 -24.04 -34.52 -13.19
C LYS A 890 -23.08 -33.93 -12.16
N THR A 891 -23.60 -33.38 -11.07
CA THR A 891 -22.75 -32.77 -10.03
C THR A 891 -21.87 -33.80 -9.32
N SER A 892 -22.39 -35.02 -9.07
CA SER A 892 -21.57 -36.12 -8.56
C SER A 892 -20.46 -36.52 -9.54
N THR A 893 -20.78 -36.67 -10.83
CA THR A 893 -19.77 -37.03 -11.86
C THR A 893 -18.73 -35.94 -12.05
N ASP A 894 -19.14 -34.69 -12.27
CA ASP A 894 -18.24 -33.56 -12.53
C ASP A 894 -17.31 -33.27 -11.34
N SER A 895 -17.75 -33.60 -10.13
CA SER A 895 -16.97 -33.43 -8.89
C SER A 895 -16.20 -34.69 -8.47
N ASN A 896 -16.22 -35.79 -9.23
CA ASN A 896 -15.69 -37.09 -8.81
C ASN A 896 -16.21 -37.53 -7.43
N ASN A 897 -17.51 -37.35 -7.19
CA ASN A 897 -18.24 -37.64 -5.95
C ASN A 897 -17.90 -36.76 -4.74
N HIS A 898 -17.12 -35.68 -4.92
CA HIS A 898 -16.80 -34.74 -3.85
C HIS A 898 -17.92 -33.71 -3.56
N PHE A 899 -18.90 -33.57 -4.44
CA PHE A 899 -20.09 -32.72 -4.21
C PHE A 899 -21.38 -33.45 -4.56
N LYS A 900 -22.37 -33.43 -3.66
CA LYS A 900 -23.69 -34.05 -3.85
C LYS A 900 -24.83 -33.06 -3.60
N ILE A 901 -25.93 -33.23 -4.33
CA ILE A 901 -27.22 -32.59 -4.03
C ILE A 901 -28.12 -33.69 -3.42
N ILE A 902 -28.68 -33.46 -2.24
CA ILE A 902 -29.53 -34.44 -1.56
C ILE A 902 -30.98 -33.95 -1.41
N GLY A 903 -31.90 -34.90 -1.27
CA GLY A 903 -33.34 -34.67 -1.15
C GLY A 903 -34.13 -34.93 -2.44
N LYS A 904 -35.46 -34.86 -2.32
CA LYS A 904 -36.44 -35.09 -3.40
C LYS A 904 -37.64 -34.15 -3.24
N PHE A 905 -38.33 -33.85 -4.33
CA PHE A 905 -39.56 -33.07 -4.28
C PHE A 905 -40.73 -33.89 -3.74
N ASP A 906 -41.54 -33.27 -2.88
CA ASP A 906 -42.79 -33.85 -2.43
C ASP A 906 -43.83 -33.85 -3.55
N ASN A 907 -44.67 -34.89 -3.58
CA ASN A 907 -45.83 -34.97 -4.47
C ASN A 907 -47.01 -35.64 -3.74
N VAL A 908 -48.23 -35.50 -4.27
CA VAL A 908 -49.46 -36.10 -3.69
C VAL A 908 -50.19 -36.97 -4.70
N ALA A 909 -50.89 -37.99 -4.21
CA ALA A 909 -51.74 -38.81 -5.06
C ALA A 909 -52.92 -38.00 -5.60
N LEU A 910 -53.11 -38.02 -6.92
CA LEU A 910 -54.27 -37.40 -7.58
C LEU A 910 -55.58 -38.10 -7.20
N LEU A 911 -56.57 -37.29 -6.82
CA LEU A 911 -57.96 -37.67 -6.66
C LEU A 911 -58.53 -38.10 -8.01
N ILE A 912 -59.15 -39.28 -8.06
CA ILE A 912 -59.84 -39.78 -9.26
C ILE A 912 -61.29 -39.27 -9.20
N PRO A 913 -61.74 -38.40 -10.12
CA PRO A 913 -63.12 -37.94 -10.13
C PRO A 913 -64.09 -39.11 -10.30
N ASN A 914 -64.99 -39.28 -9.34
CA ASN A 914 -66.10 -40.22 -9.41
C ASN A 914 -67.39 -39.42 -9.54
N LEU A 915 -67.90 -39.32 -10.77
CA LEU A 915 -69.03 -38.47 -11.11
C LEU A 915 -70.30 -39.32 -11.27
N ASP A 916 -71.38 -38.89 -10.64
CA ASP A 916 -72.68 -39.58 -10.71
C ASP A 916 -73.31 -39.46 -12.12
N GLU A 917 -74.02 -40.50 -12.55
CA GLU A 917 -74.70 -40.57 -13.85
C GLU A 917 -76.15 -40.03 -13.76
N ILE A 918 -76.64 -39.38 -14.84
CA ILE A 918 -78.05 -38.97 -14.95
C ILE A 918 -78.87 -40.12 -15.53
N VAL A 919 -79.96 -40.51 -14.89
CA VAL A 919 -80.81 -41.65 -15.29
C VAL A 919 -82.12 -41.11 -15.89
N VAL A 920 -82.14 -40.80 -17.20
CA VAL A 920 -83.38 -40.45 -17.93
C VAL A 920 -83.37 -41.10 -19.33
N ASP A 921 -84.35 -41.96 -19.61
CA ASP A 921 -84.64 -42.63 -20.89
C ASP A 921 -83.51 -43.42 -21.58
N GLY A 922 -82.86 -44.32 -20.84
CA GLY A 922 -82.35 -45.60 -21.40
C GLY A 922 -81.21 -45.58 -22.42
N ASN A 923 -80.54 -44.45 -22.69
CA ASN A 923 -79.30 -44.44 -23.46
C ASN A 923 -78.10 -44.16 -22.54
N GLU A 924 -77.25 -45.19 -22.39
CA GLU A 924 -75.97 -45.09 -21.66
C GLU A 924 -75.02 -44.16 -22.42
N ASN A 925 -74.64 -43.03 -21.81
CA ASN A 925 -73.60 -42.18 -22.34
C ASN A 925 -72.28 -42.51 -21.61
N GLU A 926 -71.41 -43.33 -22.23
CA GLU A 926 -70.13 -43.79 -21.66
C GLU A 926 -69.10 -42.68 -21.40
N ASP A 927 -69.35 -41.43 -21.81
CA ASP A 927 -68.39 -40.33 -21.68
C ASP A 927 -68.07 -39.94 -20.23
N TYR A 928 -68.95 -40.25 -19.25
CA TYR A 928 -68.74 -39.93 -17.83
C TYR A 928 -67.67 -40.81 -17.16
N LYS A 929 -67.44 -42.04 -17.64
CA LYS A 929 -66.40 -42.97 -17.12
C LYS A 929 -65.01 -42.76 -17.75
N LYS A 930 -64.88 -41.94 -18.81
CA LYS A 930 -63.58 -41.67 -19.47
C LYS A 930 -62.61 -40.86 -18.59
N VAL A 931 -63.11 -39.91 -17.80
CA VAL A 931 -62.27 -39.05 -16.94
C VAL A 931 -61.58 -39.87 -15.84
N SER A 932 -62.31 -40.78 -15.18
CA SER A 932 -61.77 -41.65 -14.14
C SER A 932 -60.71 -42.64 -14.67
N ARG A 933 -60.87 -43.14 -15.91
CA ARG A 933 -59.88 -44.01 -16.57
C ARG A 933 -58.59 -43.27 -16.96
N GLN A 934 -58.66 -41.98 -17.28
CA GLN A 934 -57.49 -41.16 -17.65
C GLN A 934 -56.59 -40.81 -16.44
N VAL A 935 -57.16 -40.58 -15.25
CA VAL A 935 -56.37 -40.31 -14.03
C VAL A 935 -55.56 -41.52 -13.59
N ALA A 936 -56.17 -42.72 -13.64
CA ALA A 936 -55.48 -43.98 -13.32
C ALA A 936 -54.31 -44.29 -14.27
N ASN A 937 -54.38 -43.84 -15.53
CA ASN A 937 -53.27 -43.96 -16.48
C ASN A 937 -52.17 -42.92 -16.27
N ALA A 938 -52.51 -41.70 -15.85
CA ALA A 938 -51.53 -40.64 -15.55
C ALA A 938 -50.65 -40.98 -14.33
N GLN A 939 -51.21 -41.63 -13.30
CA GLN A 939 -50.44 -42.11 -12.14
C GLN A 939 -49.56 -43.35 -12.45
N LYS A 940 -49.93 -44.16 -13.46
CA LYS A 940 -49.17 -45.34 -13.89
C LYS A 940 -47.94 -45.04 -14.75
N GLN A 941 -47.81 -43.82 -15.26
CA GLN A 941 -46.64 -43.36 -16.03
C GLN A 941 -45.55 -42.73 -15.15
N THR A 942 -45.65 -42.85 -13.83
CA THR A 942 -44.59 -42.42 -12.91
C THR A 942 -43.48 -43.46 -12.91
N PRO A 943 -42.22 -43.12 -13.25
CA PRO A 943 -41.14 -44.08 -13.17
C PRO A 943 -40.87 -44.42 -11.70
N THR A 944 -40.78 -45.71 -11.39
CA THR A 944 -40.38 -46.19 -10.07
C THR A 944 -38.86 -46.09 -9.98
N PHE A 945 -38.35 -45.24 -9.10
CA PHE A 945 -36.92 -45.09 -8.87
C PHE A 945 -36.53 -45.68 -7.51
N GLU A 946 -35.52 -46.55 -7.51
CA GLU A 946 -34.87 -47.02 -6.28
C GLU A 946 -33.93 -45.93 -5.76
N TYR A 947 -34.06 -45.59 -4.49
CA TYR A 947 -33.18 -44.68 -3.77
C TYR A 947 -32.42 -45.50 -2.72
N GLU A 948 -31.12 -45.23 -2.53
CA GLU A 948 -30.40 -45.75 -1.37
C GLU A 948 -31.02 -45.13 -0.10
N GLU A 949 -31.55 -45.97 0.79
CA GLU A 949 -32.13 -45.55 2.07
C GLU A 949 -31.07 -44.96 3.01
N ASP A 950 -31.50 -43.97 3.79
CA ASP A 950 -30.72 -43.30 4.83
C ASP A 950 -30.17 -44.32 5.85
N GLU A 951 -28.85 -44.53 5.89
CA GLU A 951 -28.21 -44.99 7.12
C GLU A 951 -28.32 -43.88 8.16
N LYS A 952 -29.30 -44.02 9.07
CA LYS A 952 -29.30 -43.29 10.33
C LYS A 952 -28.13 -43.80 11.18
N GLU A 953 -26.99 -43.13 11.12
CA GLU A 953 -26.02 -43.23 12.20
C GLU A 953 -26.51 -42.43 13.41
N GLU A 954 -26.99 -43.16 14.41
CA GLU A 954 -27.23 -42.66 15.76
C GLU A 954 -25.86 -42.50 16.44
N VAL A 955 -25.49 -41.24 16.75
CA VAL A 955 -24.24 -40.93 17.43
C VAL A 955 -24.39 -41.27 18.92
N GLU A 956 -23.80 -42.37 19.36
CA GLU A 956 -23.56 -42.66 20.79
C GLU A 956 -22.17 -42.16 21.21
N GLU A 957 -22.14 -41.12 22.06
CA GLU A 957 -20.99 -40.77 22.88
C GLU A 957 -20.82 -41.83 24.00
N ALA A 958 -19.81 -42.70 23.92
CA ALA A 958 -18.93 -43.03 25.06
C ALA A 958 -17.89 -44.14 24.77
N SER A 959 -16.68 -43.86 25.25
CA SER A 959 -15.66 -44.79 25.77
C SER A 959 -14.53 -45.24 24.83
N MET A 960 -13.33 -44.85 25.27
CA MET A 960 -12.03 -45.33 24.84
C MET A 960 -11.88 -46.85 25.05
N LYS A 961 -11.32 -47.58 24.07
CA LYS A 961 -10.16 -48.48 24.24
C LYS A 961 -9.75 -49.21 22.96
N GLN A 962 -8.48 -48.96 22.59
CA GLN A 962 -7.46 -49.99 22.31
C GLN A 962 -7.60 -50.90 21.08
N ARG A 963 -6.74 -50.58 20.09
CA ARG A 963 -5.94 -51.46 19.20
C ARG A 963 -6.62 -52.71 18.60
N SER A 964 -6.64 -52.78 17.27
CA SER A 964 -6.13 -53.95 16.52
C SER A 964 -5.75 -53.57 15.10
N ARG A 965 -4.56 -54.03 14.69
CA ARG A 965 -4.01 -53.93 13.33
C ARG A 965 -4.75 -54.91 12.42
N THR A 966 -5.12 -54.47 11.22
CA THR A 966 -5.39 -55.36 10.08
C THR A 966 -4.53 -54.87 8.91
N CYS A 967 -3.58 -55.70 8.49
CA CYS A 967 -2.76 -55.44 7.31
C CYS A 967 -3.52 -55.81 6.03
N ILE A 968 -3.29 -55.02 4.98
CA ILE A 968 -3.74 -55.24 3.62
C ILE A 968 -2.95 -56.41 3.00
N VAL A 969 -3.66 -57.37 2.42
CA VAL A 969 -3.07 -58.37 1.52
C VAL A 969 -3.20 -57.81 0.10
N SER A 970 -2.08 -57.58 -0.60
CA SER A 970 -2.08 -57.30 -2.04
C SER A 970 -1.56 -58.51 -2.79
N ASP A 971 -2.35 -59.03 -3.72
CA ASP A 971 -1.90 -60.05 -4.66
C ASP A 971 -0.95 -59.45 -5.71
N ASN A 972 0.17 -60.16 -5.89
CA ASN A 972 1.08 -60.20 -7.05
C ASN A 972 2.31 -59.26 -7.18
N TYR A 973 3.45 -59.85 -6.78
CA TYR A 973 4.76 -59.96 -7.48
C TYR A 973 5.71 -58.73 -7.59
N LYS A 974 6.61 -58.55 -6.60
CA LYS A 974 8.01 -59.08 -6.59
C LYS A 974 8.85 -58.45 -5.46
N THR A 975 9.26 -59.33 -4.55
CA THR A 975 10.53 -59.37 -3.76
C THR A 975 10.82 -58.38 -2.62
N MET A 976 10.90 -59.00 -1.43
CA MET A 976 11.75 -58.75 -0.24
C MET A 976 11.27 -57.78 0.86
N ASN A 977 10.51 -58.34 1.80
CA ASN A 977 10.49 -57.93 3.22
C ASN A 977 11.87 -58.22 3.87
N PRO A 978 12.22 -57.44 4.91
CA PRO A 978 12.17 -58.04 6.24
C PRO A 978 11.42 -57.16 7.26
N CYS A 979 10.45 -57.78 7.96
CA CYS A 979 9.98 -57.30 9.24
C CYS A 979 11.03 -57.61 10.32
N VAL A 980 11.29 -56.66 11.21
CA VAL A 980 11.88 -56.93 12.53
C VAL A 980 10.96 -56.34 13.58
N VAL A 981 10.49 -57.24 14.46
CA VAL A 981 9.87 -56.98 15.76
C VAL A 981 11.06 -57.01 16.76
N GLU A 982 11.20 -56.10 17.72
CA GLU A 982 10.71 -56.31 19.10
C GLU A 982 11.18 -55.18 20.05
N ILE A 983 10.29 -54.86 21.01
CA ILE A 983 10.51 -54.70 22.47
C ILE A 983 11.51 -53.59 22.91
N TYR A 984 11.17 -52.55 23.69
CA TYR A 984 10.17 -52.31 24.75
C TYR A 984 9.40 -51.00 24.54
#